data_AF-A0A6N8UR96-F1
#
_entry.id   AF-A0A6N8UR96-F1
#
_cell.length_a   1.000
_cell.length_b   1.000
_cell.length_c   1.000
_cell.angle_alpha   90.00
_cell.angle_beta   90.00
_cell.angle_gamma   90.00
#
_symmetry.space_group_name_H-M   'P 1'
#
loop_
_entity.id
_entity.type
_entity.pdbx_description
1 polymer ?
#
loop_
_entity_poly.entity_id
_entity_poly.type
_entity_poly.pdbx_seq_one_letter_code
_entity_poly.pdbx_strand_id
1 'polypeptide(L)'
;MDSQETKPFRLSFQFMMGLGIGGGAMLGVFVANSMFTGSSFSDDGRSIVSNEEFIGAPSEQGSVGASPLKGTHDDGPMGTLLRHQGNFGLSVALHNTLASAGQKELLSLLEQSVAIEHTSRRQLVQGTIFRRYASLDPKSAVKQVSNMPRLQHGDLLATVFGEWALTHLDDAIANAKRLDGFGKLAALRGILESRDDLSDAVRIEIGRQLGNARVAQNIVTQSNLSEAIEDPESAWDTLIGDDLLDTAQTGTLIQVAEAWVEEDGMSVLGKISNTLTDWTSKTSVLSAVIHKLVQADAQSAFDFVRTMENDTHNTVIMNVVSAWARLDPEAALAAVQSVDSKSLRNSLVHSIASTWGRSNPREVLDSLDLLPENARDAAMSSALTALAQTAPEEAANLMANMDGGEYQLMTAFQVMSVWANKDPLAALEWVLNNPDVEDQRTTLLPSILYQVASRDPQLAFDIALQQPIGENQIGLEAQVLSNIAYSDIEKALALLSQVREGPTLAYALNSVGGALVRSGDIDEAWVLANRLSNSQREAYYQSVVSTWASHDASELYESIDGLPSDELKSFAAMRLISFNKWSKSLDEDQVNHAKSYLNERDANSVEQISQGMGHRIGTEFIHFGGVGGAAVSGAVIYTDAVESEDSE
;
A
#
# COMPACT_ATOMS: atom_id res chain seq x y z
N MET A 1 55.59 -14.09 5.14
CA MET A 1 54.97 -14.41 3.85
C MET A 1 53.86 -15.39 4.13
N ASP A 2 52.66 -14.85 4.05
CA ASP A 2 51.31 -15.43 3.95
C ASP A 2 50.82 -16.44 4.97
N SER A 3 50.08 -15.91 5.95
CA SER A 3 49.00 -16.60 6.65
C SER A 3 47.67 -16.21 6.01
N GLN A 4 47.00 -17.18 5.37
CA GLN A 4 45.59 -17.05 5.00
C GLN A 4 44.72 -17.23 6.25
N GLU A 5 43.92 -16.21 6.58
CA GLU A 5 42.83 -16.34 7.54
C GLU A 5 41.62 -17.00 6.86
N THR A 6 41.20 -18.14 7.40
CA THR A 6 39.93 -18.79 7.07
C THR A 6 38.86 -18.24 8.02
N LYS A 7 37.85 -17.55 7.49
CA LYS A 7 36.67 -17.13 8.26
C LYS A 7 35.71 -18.33 8.46
N PRO A 8 34.99 -18.41 9.60
CA PRO A 8 34.10 -19.52 9.90
C PRO A 8 32.76 -19.40 9.15
N PHE A 9 32.40 -20.45 8.40
CA PHE A 9 31.07 -20.67 7.83
C PHE A 9 30.03 -20.80 8.96
N ARG A 10 29.06 -19.87 9.03
CA ARG A 10 27.86 -20.04 9.86
C ARG A 10 26.74 -20.61 9.00
N LEU A 11 26.35 -21.86 9.24
CA LEU A 11 25.11 -22.41 8.71
C LEU A 11 23.93 -21.79 9.47
N SER A 12 23.19 -20.89 8.82
CA SER A 12 21.89 -20.43 9.28
C SER A 12 20.79 -21.31 8.68
N PHE A 13 20.23 -22.22 9.47
CA PHE A 13 19.01 -22.95 9.09
C PHE A 13 17.80 -22.04 9.31
N GLN A 14 17.31 -21.38 8.26
CA GLN A 14 15.98 -20.75 8.26
C GLN A 14 14.97 -21.66 7.54
N PHE A 15 13.98 -22.14 8.30
CA PHE A 15 12.77 -22.75 7.76
C PHE A 15 11.85 -21.63 7.24
N MET A 16 11.80 -21.41 5.92
CA MET A 16 10.84 -20.49 5.30
C MET A 16 9.53 -21.23 5.00
N MET A 17 8.51 -21.03 5.85
CA MET A 17 7.11 -21.30 5.49
C MET A 17 6.62 -20.16 4.58
N GLY A 18 6.13 -20.51 3.38
CA GLY A 18 5.58 -19.57 2.43
C GLY A 18 4.32 -18.87 2.95
N LEU A 19 4.38 -17.55 3.11
CA LEU A 19 3.23 -16.69 3.32
C LEU A 19 2.67 -16.24 1.97
N GLY A 20 1.47 -16.72 1.65
CA GLY A 20 0.67 -16.19 0.55
C GLY A 20 0.01 -14.88 0.98
N ILE A 21 0.25 -13.80 0.24
CA ILE A 21 -0.48 -12.54 0.35
C ILE A 21 -1.54 -12.51 -0.75
N GLY A 22 -2.81 -12.47 -0.35
CA GLY A 22 -3.95 -12.21 -1.22
C GLY A 22 -4.91 -11.20 -0.57
N GLY A 23 -5.20 -10.10 -1.27
CA GLY A 23 -6.43 -9.32 -1.09
C GLY A 23 -7.40 -9.71 -2.21
N GLY A 24 -8.59 -10.26 -1.92
CA GLY A 24 -9.85 -9.53 -1.65
C GLY A 24 -10.59 -9.29 -2.99
N ALA A 25 -11.79 -9.80 -3.31
CA ALA A 25 -12.93 -10.19 -2.49
C ALA A 25 -13.93 -11.13 -3.21
N MET A 26 -14.78 -11.76 -2.38
CA MET A 26 -16.15 -12.30 -2.59
C MET A 26 -16.41 -13.75 -3.05
N LEU A 27 -17.18 -14.42 -2.15
CA LEU A 27 -18.19 -15.48 -2.31
C LEU A 27 -17.77 -16.96 -2.29
N GLY A 28 -18.20 -17.65 -1.23
CA GLY A 28 -18.85 -18.96 -1.36
C GLY A 28 -18.19 -20.15 -0.64
N VAL A 29 -18.64 -20.39 0.60
CA VAL A 29 -18.63 -21.66 1.36
C VAL A 29 -18.39 -22.94 0.54
N PHE A 30 -17.36 -23.73 0.89
CA PHE A 30 -17.48 -25.16 1.20
C PHE A 30 -16.23 -25.67 1.95
N VAL A 31 -16.47 -26.50 2.96
CA VAL A 31 -15.58 -26.95 4.04
C VAL A 31 -14.99 -28.34 3.76
N ALA A 32 -13.87 -28.63 4.46
CA ALA A 32 -13.29 -29.93 4.87
C ALA A 32 -12.23 -30.55 3.91
N ASN A 33 -11.14 -31.19 4.37
CA ASN A 33 -10.82 -31.73 5.70
C ASN A 33 -9.31 -32.07 5.82
N SER A 34 -8.86 -32.22 7.08
CA SER A 34 -7.72 -33.05 7.56
C SER A 34 -6.28 -32.50 7.36
N MET A 35 -5.37 -32.44 8.35
CA MET A 35 -5.26 -33.09 9.67
C MET A 35 -4.51 -32.19 10.67
N PHE A 36 -5.01 -32.19 11.91
CA PHE A 36 -4.35 -31.71 13.13
C PHE A 36 -4.08 -32.96 14.00
N THR A 37 -2.82 -33.19 14.37
CA THR A 37 -2.34 -33.96 15.55
C THR A 37 -0.85 -33.61 15.67
N GLY A 38 -0.25 -33.07 16.73
CA GLY A 38 -0.61 -32.90 18.14
C GLY A 38 0.64 -33.19 18.99
N SER A 39 0.77 -32.50 20.14
CA SER A 39 1.80 -32.56 21.21
C SER A 39 3.06 -31.71 20.98
N SER A 40 3.34 -30.60 21.70
CA SER A 40 3.40 -30.29 23.14
C SER A 40 4.63 -30.86 23.84
N PHE A 41 5.62 -30.02 24.16
CA PHE A 41 6.48 -30.22 25.33
C PHE A 41 6.94 -28.88 25.91
N SER A 42 6.77 -28.77 27.23
CA SER A 42 7.17 -27.69 28.11
C SER A 42 8.60 -27.88 28.62
N ASP A 43 9.16 -26.75 29.04
CA ASP A 43 10.41 -26.52 29.79
C ASP A 43 10.64 -27.50 30.96
N ASP A 44 11.90 -27.95 31.12
CA ASP A 44 12.59 -27.99 32.42
C ASP A 44 14.07 -28.41 32.25
N GLY A 45 14.96 -27.64 32.90
CA GLY A 45 16.41 -27.74 32.74
C GLY A 45 17.11 -28.77 33.63
N ARG A 46 18.36 -29.12 33.25
CA ARG A 46 19.57 -29.23 34.10
C ARG A 46 20.73 -29.89 33.34
N SER A 47 21.76 -29.07 33.07
CA SER A 47 23.12 -29.20 33.59
C SER A 47 24.00 -30.47 33.32
N ILE A 48 25.12 -30.20 32.59
CA ILE A 48 26.53 -30.63 32.75
C ILE A 48 26.99 -32.07 32.33
N VAL A 49 28.11 -32.07 31.56
CA VAL A 49 29.36 -32.89 31.69
C VAL A 49 29.74 -33.71 30.42
N SER A 50 30.65 -33.12 29.64
CA SER A 50 31.94 -33.56 29.05
C SER A 50 32.29 -35.01 28.65
N ASN A 51 33.29 -35.04 27.74
CA ASN A 51 34.31 -36.03 27.37
C ASN A 51 34.01 -36.90 26.14
N GLU A 52 34.73 -36.70 25.04
CA GLU A 52 36.12 -37.15 24.74
C GLU A 52 36.23 -38.67 24.53
N GLU A 53 36.74 -38.99 23.34
CA GLU A 53 37.39 -40.24 22.91
C GLU A 53 36.68 -41.59 23.17
N PHE A 54 36.41 -42.35 22.10
CA PHE A 54 37.28 -43.49 21.77
C PHE A 54 36.79 -44.22 20.51
N ILE A 55 37.75 -44.50 19.64
CA ILE A 55 37.69 -45.46 18.54
C ILE A 55 37.66 -46.87 19.16
N GLY A 56 36.63 -47.66 18.87
CA GLY A 56 36.57 -49.06 19.27
C GLY A 56 35.23 -49.70 18.91
N ALA A 57 35.26 -50.64 17.97
CA ALA A 57 34.09 -51.29 17.37
C ALA A 57 33.10 -51.93 18.37
N PRO A 58 31.79 -51.98 18.04
CA PRO A 58 30.90 -53.05 18.44
C PRO A 58 30.62 -53.94 17.20
N SER A 59 31.08 -55.19 17.17
CA SER A 59 30.38 -56.37 17.70
C SER A 59 28.93 -56.47 17.20
N GLU A 60 28.70 -57.47 16.35
CA GLU A 60 27.39 -58.00 15.99
C GLU A 60 26.55 -58.25 17.25
N GLN A 61 25.55 -57.42 17.49
CA GLN A 61 24.24 -57.80 18.02
C GLN A 61 23.39 -56.54 18.17
N GLY A 62 22.34 -56.47 17.36
CA GLY A 62 21.49 -55.29 17.24
C GLY A 62 21.17 -55.00 15.79
N SER A 63 20.74 -56.02 15.04
CA SER A 63 19.98 -55.77 13.82
C SER A 63 18.74 -54.96 14.24
N VAL A 64 18.78 -53.64 14.07
CA VAL A 64 17.53 -52.91 13.80
C VAL A 64 17.14 -53.35 12.41
N GLY A 65 16.53 -54.52 12.35
CA GLY A 65 15.99 -55.09 11.14
C GLY A 65 14.95 -54.11 10.62
N ALA A 66 15.33 -53.35 9.59
CA ALA A 66 14.35 -52.88 8.63
C ALA A 66 13.64 -54.15 8.15
N SER A 67 12.44 -54.39 8.68
CA SER A 67 11.60 -55.47 8.19
C SER A 67 11.52 -55.31 6.67
N PRO A 68 11.75 -56.38 5.88
CA PRO A 68 11.58 -56.27 4.44
C PRO A 68 10.16 -55.78 4.18
N LEU A 69 10.05 -54.73 3.36
CA LEU A 69 8.79 -54.10 3.01
C LEU A 69 7.81 -55.20 2.57
N LYS A 70 6.73 -55.37 3.33
CA LYS A 70 5.75 -56.44 3.11
C LYS A 70 5.01 -56.10 1.82
N GLY A 71 5.21 -56.89 0.75
CA GLY A 71 4.50 -56.68 -0.51
C GLY A 71 5.21 -57.11 -1.79
N THR A 72 6.53 -57.38 -1.79
CA THR A 72 7.26 -57.75 -3.02
C THR A 72 7.94 -59.11 -2.91
N HIS A 73 7.14 -60.18 -2.83
CA HIS A 73 7.60 -61.55 -3.13
C HIS A 73 7.40 -61.88 -4.60
N ASP A 74 7.83 -60.99 -5.48
CA ASP A 74 7.93 -61.29 -6.90
C ASP A 74 9.42 -61.31 -7.27
N ASP A 75 9.88 -62.39 -7.88
CA ASP A 75 11.26 -62.52 -8.40
C ASP A 75 11.45 -61.76 -9.72
N GLY A 76 10.48 -60.93 -10.07
CA GLY A 76 10.53 -60.01 -11.20
C GLY A 76 11.49 -58.81 -11.03
N PRO A 77 11.71 -58.05 -12.12
CA PRO A 77 12.69 -56.96 -12.18
C PRO A 77 12.48 -55.83 -11.16
N MET A 78 11.24 -55.52 -10.76
CA MET A 78 10.97 -54.51 -9.73
C MET A 78 11.28 -55.03 -8.32
N GLY A 79 11.04 -56.32 -8.07
CA GLY A 79 11.31 -56.95 -6.79
C GLY A 79 12.80 -57.00 -6.47
N THR A 80 13.67 -57.12 -7.47
CA THR A 80 15.13 -57.05 -7.28
C THR A 80 15.61 -55.63 -7.01
N LEU A 81 15.08 -54.63 -7.72
CA LEU A 81 15.39 -53.21 -7.50
C LEU A 81 15.05 -52.75 -6.07
N LEU A 82 13.91 -53.17 -5.53
CA LEU A 82 13.41 -52.72 -4.22
C LEU A 82 14.13 -53.37 -3.03
N ARG A 83 15.00 -54.37 -3.25
CA ARG A 83 15.86 -54.98 -2.21
C ARG A 83 16.99 -54.05 -1.76
N HIS A 84 17.31 -53.00 -2.53
CA HIS A 84 18.33 -52.03 -2.13
C HIS A 84 17.90 -51.21 -0.91
N GLN A 85 18.81 -51.07 0.06
CA GLN A 85 18.58 -50.26 1.27
C GLN A 85 18.79 -48.77 0.98
N GLY A 86 17.85 -47.95 1.44
CA GLY A 86 17.87 -46.49 1.27
C GLY A 86 17.57 -46.01 -0.16
N ASN A 87 17.26 -44.71 -0.29
CA ASN A 87 16.93 -44.11 -1.59
C ASN A 87 18.15 -43.95 -2.49
N PHE A 88 19.34 -43.78 -1.92
CA PHE A 88 20.59 -43.67 -2.69
C PHE A 88 20.92 -44.96 -3.44
N GLY A 89 20.95 -46.11 -2.74
CA GLY A 89 21.24 -47.41 -3.36
C GLY A 89 20.19 -47.82 -4.39
N LEU A 90 18.91 -47.54 -4.11
CA LEU A 90 17.81 -47.74 -5.06
C LEU A 90 17.98 -46.86 -6.31
N SER A 91 18.33 -45.58 -6.15
CA SER A 91 18.57 -44.66 -7.27
C SER A 91 19.68 -45.14 -8.18
N VAL A 92 20.83 -45.56 -7.64
CA VAL A 92 21.95 -46.10 -8.43
C VAL A 92 21.52 -47.34 -9.22
N ALA A 93 20.82 -48.28 -8.57
CA ALA A 93 20.34 -49.49 -9.21
C ALA A 93 19.32 -49.21 -10.34
N LEU A 94 18.42 -48.24 -10.12
CA LEU A 94 17.47 -47.77 -11.14
C LEU A 94 18.20 -47.20 -12.35
N HIS A 95 19.13 -46.27 -12.17
CA HIS A 95 19.84 -45.66 -13.29
C HIS A 95 20.63 -46.70 -14.10
N ASN A 96 21.31 -47.65 -13.44
CA ASN A 96 22.03 -48.74 -14.12
C ASN A 96 21.09 -49.65 -14.92
N THR A 97 19.94 -50.01 -14.34
CA THR A 97 18.96 -50.90 -14.98
C THR A 97 18.27 -50.22 -16.16
N LEU A 98 17.94 -48.93 -16.01
CA LEU A 98 17.20 -48.17 -17.00
C LEU A 98 18.07 -47.66 -18.15
N ALA A 99 19.39 -47.57 -17.96
CA ALA A 99 20.32 -47.12 -18.99
C ALA A 99 20.16 -47.90 -20.31
N SER A 100 19.99 -49.22 -20.26
CA SER A 100 19.78 -50.08 -21.44
C SER A 100 18.32 -50.49 -21.67
N ALA A 101 17.38 -50.02 -20.86
CA ALA A 101 15.97 -50.41 -20.97
C ALA A 101 15.29 -49.74 -22.18
N GLY A 102 14.55 -50.54 -22.96
CA GLY A 102 13.68 -50.04 -24.02
C GLY A 102 12.27 -49.72 -23.53
N GLN A 103 11.43 -49.17 -24.40
CA GLN A 103 10.09 -48.71 -24.05
C GLN A 103 9.21 -49.81 -23.42
N LYS A 104 9.32 -51.05 -23.91
CA LYS A 104 8.51 -52.17 -23.40
C LYS A 104 8.90 -52.53 -21.96
N GLU A 105 10.19 -52.53 -21.67
CA GLU A 105 10.71 -52.77 -20.31
C GLU A 105 10.30 -51.65 -19.36
N LEU A 106 10.35 -50.39 -19.81
CA LEU A 106 9.92 -49.23 -19.00
C LEU A 106 8.44 -49.30 -18.64
N LEU A 107 7.56 -49.64 -19.60
CA LEU A 107 6.12 -49.79 -19.34
C LEU A 107 5.84 -50.92 -18.33
N SER A 108 6.53 -52.05 -18.45
CA SER A 108 6.40 -53.15 -17.50
C SER A 108 6.87 -52.77 -16.08
N LEU A 109 7.94 -51.98 -15.97
CA LEU A 109 8.41 -51.46 -14.68
C LEU A 109 7.43 -50.42 -14.11
N LEU A 110 6.83 -49.57 -14.94
CA LEU A 110 5.81 -48.61 -14.48
C LEU A 110 4.57 -49.34 -13.92
N GLU A 111 4.10 -50.39 -14.58
CA GLU A 111 2.99 -51.21 -14.07
C GLU A 111 3.30 -51.81 -12.70
N GLN A 112 4.49 -52.39 -12.55
CA GLN A 112 4.96 -52.95 -11.27
C GLN A 112 5.13 -51.87 -10.18
N SER A 113 5.51 -50.64 -10.57
CA SER A 113 5.72 -49.55 -9.62
C SER A 113 4.46 -49.15 -8.84
N VAL A 114 3.27 -49.43 -9.39
CA VAL A 114 1.98 -49.12 -8.73
C VAL A 114 1.80 -49.90 -7.43
N ALA A 115 2.43 -51.07 -7.30
CA ALA A 115 2.37 -51.90 -6.09
C ALA A 115 3.30 -51.42 -4.96
N ILE A 116 4.15 -50.41 -5.18
CA ILE A 116 5.12 -49.93 -4.19
C ILE A 116 4.43 -49.15 -3.07
N GLU A 117 4.17 -49.76 -1.92
CA GLU A 117 3.40 -49.14 -0.83
C GLU A 117 3.93 -47.76 -0.42
N HIS A 118 5.24 -47.59 -0.23
CA HIS A 118 5.84 -46.33 0.20
C HIS A 118 5.82 -45.25 -0.90
N THR A 119 5.06 -44.18 -0.65
CA THR A 119 4.87 -43.05 -1.57
C THR A 119 6.18 -42.44 -2.07
N SER A 120 7.12 -42.10 -1.19
CA SER A 120 8.38 -41.46 -1.60
C SER A 120 9.27 -42.36 -2.47
N ARG A 121 9.27 -43.68 -2.19
CA ARG A 121 10.00 -44.65 -3.04
C ARG A 121 9.30 -44.86 -4.37
N ARG A 122 7.98 -44.90 -4.38
CA ARG A 122 7.17 -44.98 -5.59
C ARG A 122 7.42 -43.78 -6.50
N GLN A 123 7.42 -42.57 -5.94
CA GLN A 123 7.71 -41.32 -6.66
C GLN A 123 9.14 -41.31 -7.23
N LEU A 124 10.14 -41.74 -6.44
CA LEU A 124 11.52 -41.87 -6.92
C LEU A 124 11.61 -42.84 -8.12
N VAL A 125 11.05 -44.04 -7.97
CA VAL A 125 11.06 -45.08 -9.03
C VAL A 125 10.35 -44.58 -10.28
N GLN A 126 9.13 -44.06 -10.14
CA GLN A 126 8.34 -43.56 -11.28
C GLN A 126 9.02 -42.36 -11.93
N GLY A 127 9.54 -41.40 -11.16
CA GLY A 127 10.27 -40.25 -11.68
C GLY A 127 11.51 -40.66 -12.49
N THR A 128 12.33 -41.58 -11.99
CA THR A 128 13.50 -42.08 -12.73
C THR A 128 13.10 -42.84 -13.99
N ILE A 129 12.05 -43.68 -13.94
CA ILE A 129 11.54 -44.38 -15.12
C ILE A 129 11.00 -43.40 -16.16
N PHE A 130 10.21 -42.40 -15.75
CA PHE A 130 9.65 -41.40 -16.66
C PHE A 130 10.72 -40.48 -17.25
N ARG A 131 11.80 -40.18 -16.51
CA ARG A 131 12.96 -39.48 -17.06
C ARG A 131 13.60 -40.30 -18.20
N ARG A 132 13.88 -41.59 -17.96
CA ARG A 132 14.39 -42.46 -19.03
C ARG A 132 13.41 -42.59 -20.19
N TYR A 133 12.11 -42.74 -19.90
CA TYR A 133 11.10 -42.86 -20.93
C TYR A 133 11.00 -41.58 -21.78
N ALA A 134 11.05 -40.41 -21.14
CA ALA A 134 11.07 -39.13 -21.84
C ALA A 134 12.31 -38.97 -22.74
N SER A 135 13.47 -39.47 -22.32
CA SER A 135 14.68 -39.47 -23.15
C SER A 135 14.58 -40.34 -24.42
N LEU A 136 13.65 -41.31 -24.46
CA LEU A 136 13.44 -42.22 -25.60
C LEU A 136 12.26 -41.79 -26.48
N ASP A 137 11.11 -41.50 -25.85
CA ASP A 137 9.88 -41.07 -26.51
C ASP A 137 9.05 -40.19 -25.56
N PRO A 138 9.28 -38.87 -25.58
CA PRO A 138 8.64 -37.96 -24.65
C PRO A 138 7.12 -37.80 -24.91
N LYS A 139 6.66 -37.98 -26.16
CA LYS A 139 5.22 -37.91 -26.47
C LYS A 139 4.46 -39.08 -25.85
N SER A 140 5.01 -40.29 -25.97
CA SER A 140 4.42 -41.46 -25.32
C SER A 140 4.52 -41.38 -23.80
N ALA A 141 5.61 -40.82 -23.26
CA ALA A 141 5.76 -40.58 -21.82
C ALA A 141 4.66 -39.64 -21.28
N VAL A 142 4.38 -38.51 -21.95
CA VAL A 142 3.28 -37.60 -21.56
C VAL A 142 1.94 -38.32 -21.56
N LYS A 143 1.63 -39.08 -22.62
CA LYS A 143 0.39 -39.88 -22.70
C LYS A 143 0.29 -40.89 -21.57
N GLN A 144 1.41 -41.50 -21.20
CA GLN A 144 1.45 -42.46 -20.11
C GLN A 144 1.23 -41.79 -18.74
N VAL A 145 1.76 -40.58 -18.51
CA VAL A 145 1.43 -39.80 -17.30
C VAL A 145 -0.06 -39.47 -17.26
N SER A 146 -0.67 -39.10 -18.39
CA SER A 146 -2.12 -38.82 -18.45
C SER A 146 -3.00 -40.02 -18.09
N ASN A 147 -2.50 -41.25 -18.23
CA ASN A 147 -3.20 -42.47 -17.84
C ASN A 147 -3.09 -42.80 -16.32
N MET A 148 -2.24 -42.08 -15.58
CA MET A 148 -2.04 -42.26 -14.14
C MET A 148 -3.03 -41.40 -13.31
N PRO A 149 -3.17 -41.64 -12.00
CA PRO A 149 -3.99 -40.79 -11.13
C PRO A 149 -3.54 -39.32 -11.13
N ARG A 150 -4.49 -38.38 -11.24
CA ARG A 150 -4.22 -36.93 -11.35
C ARG A 150 -3.30 -36.35 -10.27
N LEU A 151 -3.35 -36.88 -9.04
CA LEU A 151 -2.51 -36.44 -7.92
C LEU A 151 -1.01 -36.63 -8.17
N GLN A 152 -0.62 -37.47 -9.14
CA GLN A 152 0.78 -37.74 -9.50
C GLN A 152 1.23 -36.98 -10.76
N HIS A 153 0.33 -36.25 -11.42
CA HIS A 153 0.61 -35.63 -12.72
C HIS A 153 1.65 -34.52 -12.63
N GLY A 154 1.65 -33.72 -11.57
CA GLY A 154 2.49 -32.52 -11.47
C GLY A 154 3.99 -32.83 -11.58
N ASP A 155 4.52 -33.60 -10.64
CA ASP A 155 5.97 -33.90 -10.58
C ASP A 155 6.44 -34.76 -11.78
N LEU A 156 5.58 -35.67 -12.26
CA LEU A 156 5.90 -36.53 -13.40
C LEU A 156 5.88 -35.78 -14.72
N LEU A 157 4.91 -34.87 -14.94
CA LEU A 157 4.91 -33.99 -16.11
C LEU A 157 6.10 -33.04 -16.08
N ALA A 158 6.42 -32.43 -14.93
CA ALA A 158 7.62 -31.61 -14.79
C ALA A 158 8.89 -32.40 -15.15
N THR A 159 9.01 -33.64 -14.67
CA THR A 159 10.14 -34.52 -15.02
C THR A 159 10.22 -34.81 -16.52
N VAL A 160 9.10 -35.18 -17.15
CA VAL A 160 9.06 -35.50 -18.58
C VAL A 160 9.38 -34.28 -19.44
N PHE A 161 8.81 -33.12 -19.13
CA PHE A 161 9.02 -31.89 -19.91
C PHE A 161 10.39 -31.26 -19.67
N GLY A 162 10.98 -31.40 -18.47
CA GLY A 162 12.36 -31.00 -18.23
C GLY A 162 13.36 -31.83 -19.04
N GLU A 163 13.21 -33.16 -19.02
CA GLU A 163 14.06 -34.05 -19.82
C GLU A 163 13.88 -33.81 -21.33
N TRP A 164 12.64 -33.55 -21.77
CA TRP A 164 12.37 -33.19 -23.15
C TRP A 164 13.03 -31.87 -23.53
N ALA A 165 12.98 -30.85 -22.66
CA ALA A 165 13.55 -29.53 -22.94
C ALA A 165 15.08 -29.50 -22.99
N LEU A 166 15.75 -30.42 -22.28
CA LEU A 166 17.20 -30.63 -22.36
C LEU A 166 17.65 -31.09 -23.74
N THR A 167 16.80 -31.80 -24.49
CA THR A 167 17.15 -32.31 -25.82
C THR A 167 16.49 -31.55 -26.97
N HIS A 168 15.24 -31.11 -26.81
CA HIS A 168 14.41 -30.46 -27.84
C HIS A 168 13.42 -29.45 -27.21
N LEU A 169 13.91 -28.25 -26.87
CA LEU A 169 13.13 -27.20 -26.17
C LEU A 169 11.85 -26.80 -26.91
N ASP A 170 11.93 -26.51 -28.21
CA ASP A 170 10.77 -26.04 -28.99
C ASP A 170 9.66 -27.09 -29.07
N ASP A 171 10.04 -28.36 -29.20
CA ASP A 171 9.10 -29.48 -29.20
C ASP A 171 8.43 -29.66 -27.83
N ALA A 172 9.20 -29.51 -26.74
CA ALA A 172 8.66 -29.54 -25.39
C ALA A 172 7.63 -28.42 -25.18
N ILE A 173 7.93 -27.18 -25.58
CA ILE A 173 7.01 -26.05 -25.47
C ILE A 173 5.74 -26.29 -26.32
N ALA A 174 5.90 -26.73 -27.57
CA ALA A 174 4.79 -26.97 -28.48
C ALA A 174 3.82 -28.05 -27.96
N ASN A 175 4.34 -29.07 -27.28
CA ASN A 175 3.51 -30.11 -26.68
C ASN A 175 2.94 -29.70 -25.32
N ALA A 176 3.65 -28.90 -24.53
CA ALA A 176 3.15 -28.34 -23.28
C ALA A 176 1.91 -27.45 -23.51
N LYS A 177 1.85 -26.71 -24.62
CA LYS A 177 0.68 -25.89 -25.01
C LYS A 177 -0.63 -26.68 -25.14
N ARG A 178 -0.54 -28.01 -25.36
CA ARG A 178 -1.70 -28.91 -25.55
C ARG A 178 -2.26 -29.45 -24.23
N LEU A 179 -1.58 -29.24 -23.11
CA LEU A 179 -2.03 -29.70 -21.80
C LEU A 179 -3.16 -28.81 -21.24
N ASP A 180 -3.81 -29.28 -20.18
CA ASP A 180 -4.72 -28.45 -19.39
C ASP A 180 -3.93 -27.44 -18.52
N GLY A 181 -4.63 -26.55 -17.81
CA GLY A 181 -3.97 -25.49 -17.03
C GLY A 181 -2.98 -26.02 -15.99
N PHE A 182 -3.32 -27.12 -15.33
CA PHE A 182 -2.44 -27.78 -14.36
C PHE A 182 -1.21 -28.42 -15.03
N GLY A 183 -1.40 -29.13 -16.14
CA GLY A 183 -0.30 -29.72 -16.90
C GLY A 183 0.64 -28.68 -17.53
N LYS A 184 0.10 -27.54 -18.01
CA LYS A 184 0.89 -26.41 -18.51
C LYS A 184 1.81 -25.83 -17.42
N LEU A 185 1.30 -25.69 -16.19
CA LEU A 185 2.08 -25.22 -15.05
C LEU A 185 3.20 -26.20 -14.68
N ALA A 186 2.89 -27.50 -14.62
CA ALA A 186 3.87 -28.55 -14.34
C ALA A 186 4.97 -28.61 -15.43
N ALA A 187 4.57 -28.55 -16.69
CA ALA A 187 5.49 -28.51 -17.82
C ALA A 187 6.38 -27.27 -17.79
N LEU A 188 5.81 -26.07 -17.52
CA LEU A 188 6.57 -24.84 -17.39
C LEU A 188 7.65 -24.99 -16.31
N ARG A 189 7.29 -25.44 -15.11
CA ARG A 189 8.24 -25.63 -14.00
C ARG A 189 9.38 -26.55 -14.39
N GLY A 190 9.05 -27.73 -14.94
CA GLY A 190 10.06 -28.71 -15.37
C GLY A 190 11.00 -28.17 -16.44
N ILE A 191 10.47 -27.45 -17.44
CA ILE A 191 11.28 -26.81 -18.49
C ILE A 191 12.24 -25.80 -17.86
N LEU A 192 11.74 -24.86 -17.06
CA LEU A 192 12.55 -23.77 -16.49
C LEU A 192 13.60 -24.27 -15.48
N GLU A 193 13.27 -25.25 -14.63
CA GLU A 193 14.22 -25.84 -13.67
C GLU A 193 15.33 -26.65 -14.35
N SER A 194 15.04 -27.27 -15.50
CA SER A 194 16.03 -28.07 -16.25
C SER A 194 16.91 -27.26 -17.21
N ARG A 195 16.49 -26.04 -17.52
CA ARG A 195 17.13 -25.15 -18.51
C ARG A 195 17.56 -23.85 -17.83
N ASP A 196 18.40 -24.03 -16.81
CA ASP A 196 19.06 -22.95 -16.07
C ASP A 196 20.07 -22.16 -16.93
N ASP A 197 20.35 -22.63 -18.14
CA ASP A 197 21.15 -21.97 -19.18
C ASP A 197 20.36 -20.93 -20.01
N LEU A 198 19.03 -20.90 -19.92
CA LEU A 198 18.21 -19.93 -20.68
C LEU A 198 18.19 -18.55 -20.02
N SER A 199 18.23 -17.49 -20.84
CA SER A 199 18.05 -16.12 -20.36
C SER A 199 16.65 -15.86 -19.81
N ASP A 200 16.55 -14.92 -18.88
CA ASP A 200 15.30 -14.53 -18.22
C ASP A 200 14.18 -14.17 -19.21
N ALA A 201 14.52 -13.42 -20.26
CA ALA A 201 13.57 -13.05 -21.31
C ALA A 201 12.97 -14.28 -22.02
N VAL A 202 13.81 -15.29 -22.30
CA VAL A 202 13.36 -16.54 -22.90
C VAL A 202 12.50 -17.34 -21.93
N ARG A 203 12.88 -17.41 -20.64
CA ARG A 203 12.07 -18.10 -19.61
C ARG A 203 10.69 -17.48 -19.43
N ILE A 204 10.61 -16.15 -19.40
CA ILE A 204 9.35 -15.40 -19.30
C ILE A 204 8.49 -15.60 -20.55
N GLU A 205 9.10 -15.60 -21.74
CA GLU A 205 8.40 -15.87 -23.01
C GLU A 205 7.85 -17.30 -23.05
N ILE A 206 8.57 -18.30 -22.55
CA ILE A 206 8.03 -19.67 -22.37
C ILE A 206 6.81 -19.63 -21.43
N GLY A 207 6.91 -18.89 -20.32
CA GLY A 207 5.78 -18.65 -19.42
C GLY A 207 4.56 -18.06 -20.12
N ARG A 208 4.77 -17.03 -20.96
CA ARG A 208 3.71 -16.38 -21.76
C ARG A 208 3.07 -17.33 -22.74
N GLN A 209 3.89 -18.11 -23.47
CA GLN A 209 3.42 -19.13 -24.41
C GLN A 209 2.58 -20.23 -23.75
N LEU A 210 2.83 -20.51 -22.47
CA LEU A 210 2.08 -21.48 -21.68
C LEU A 210 0.97 -20.86 -20.81
N GLY A 211 0.69 -19.56 -20.95
CA GLY A 211 -0.36 -18.86 -20.20
C GLY A 211 -0.06 -18.70 -18.70
N ASN A 212 1.22 -18.77 -18.31
CA ASN A 212 1.70 -18.76 -16.93
C ASN A 212 2.89 -17.78 -16.76
N ALA A 213 2.85 -16.64 -17.46
CA ALA A 213 3.92 -15.63 -17.44
C ALA A 213 4.29 -15.20 -16.01
N ARG A 214 3.31 -15.02 -15.12
CA ARG A 214 3.55 -14.64 -13.71
C ARG A 214 4.31 -15.71 -12.92
N VAL A 215 4.08 -16.99 -13.20
CA VAL A 215 4.82 -18.08 -12.53
C VAL A 215 6.25 -18.14 -13.05
N ALA A 216 6.45 -17.99 -14.36
CA ALA A 216 7.79 -17.89 -14.93
C ALA A 216 8.56 -16.71 -14.34
N GLN A 217 7.91 -15.55 -14.19
CA GLN A 217 8.48 -14.37 -13.53
C GLN A 217 8.91 -14.70 -12.10
N ASN A 218 8.06 -15.34 -11.31
CA ASN A 218 8.39 -15.70 -9.92
C ASN A 218 9.59 -16.67 -9.84
N ILE A 219 9.68 -17.65 -10.74
CA ILE A 219 10.80 -18.61 -10.77
C ILE A 219 12.10 -17.88 -11.11
N VAL A 220 12.07 -16.97 -12.10
CA VAL A 220 13.22 -16.12 -12.45
C VAL A 220 13.63 -15.25 -11.27
N THR A 221 12.69 -14.54 -10.65
CA THR A 221 12.95 -13.70 -9.48
C THR A 221 13.57 -14.51 -8.33
N GLN A 222 13.07 -15.71 -8.04
CA GLN A 222 13.63 -16.57 -6.99
C GLN A 222 15.05 -17.06 -7.31
N SER A 223 15.33 -17.34 -8.58
CA SER A 223 16.68 -17.69 -9.05
C SER A 223 17.65 -16.53 -8.81
N ASN A 224 17.27 -15.33 -9.24
CA ASN A 224 18.13 -14.13 -9.14
C ASN A 224 18.35 -13.72 -7.67
N LEU A 225 17.34 -13.91 -6.80
CA LEU A 225 17.51 -13.69 -5.36
C LEU A 225 18.42 -14.72 -4.69
N SER A 226 18.41 -15.96 -5.16
CA SER A 226 19.30 -17.00 -4.63
C SER A 226 20.74 -16.73 -5.05
N GLU A 227 20.96 -16.32 -6.31
CA GLU A 227 22.26 -15.87 -6.81
C GLU A 227 22.75 -14.64 -6.05
N ALA A 228 21.87 -13.68 -5.74
CA ALA A 228 22.25 -12.47 -5.02
C ALA A 228 22.78 -12.70 -3.59
N ILE A 229 22.52 -13.87 -2.99
CA ILE A 229 23.10 -14.26 -1.70
C ILE A 229 24.54 -14.76 -1.87
N GLU A 230 24.90 -15.27 -3.05
CA GLU A 230 26.22 -15.85 -3.35
C GLU A 230 27.13 -14.89 -4.12
N ASP A 231 26.56 -14.11 -5.05
CA ASP A 231 27.23 -13.12 -5.89
C ASP A 231 26.23 -11.99 -6.30
N PRO A 232 26.08 -10.95 -5.47
CA PRO A 232 25.16 -9.86 -5.73
C PRO A 232 25.54 -9.01 -6.95
N GLU A 233 26.81 -8.96 -7.34
CA GLU A 233 27.25 -8.22 -8.53
C GLU A 233 26.81 -8.92 -9.82
N SER A 234 26.98 -10.26 -9.89
CA SER A 234 26.51 -11.06 -11.02
C SER A 234 24.98 -10.99 -11.16
N ALA A 235 24.26 -11.13 -10.05
CA ALA A 235 22.80 -11.00 -10.03
C ALA A 235 22.32 -9.62 -10.51
N TRP A 236 23.05 -8.56 -10.13
CA TRP A 236 22.77 -7.19 -10.58
C TRP A 236 22.96 -7.03 -12.09
N ASP A 237 24.08 -7.50 -12.64
CA ASP A 237 24.40 -7.38 -14.07
C ASP A 237 23.41 -8.15 -14.94
N THR A 238 22.93 -9.29 -14.46
CA THR A 238 21.89 -10.09 -15.14
C THR A 238 20.56 -9.34 -15.24
N LEU A 239 20.21 -8.56 -14.21
CA LEU A 239 18.93 -7.85 -14.13
C LEU A 239 18.86 -6.58 -14.99
N ILE A 240 19.99 -5.91 -15.23
CA ILE A 240 19.98 -4.62 -15.95
C ILE A 240 19.78 -4.80 -17.46
N GLY A 241 20.37 -5.81 -18.09
CA GLY A 241 20.21 -6.05 -19.54
C GLY A 241 20.45 -4.82 -20.44
N ASP A 242 20.03 -4.91 -21.71
CA ASP A 242 20.12 -3.81 -22.69
C ASP A 242 18.85 -2.93 -22.76
N ASP A 243 17.77 -3.29 -22.05
CA ASP A 243 16.45 -2.66 -22.11
C ASP A 243 16.14 -1.78 -20.90
N LEU A 244 15.16 -0.87 -21.03
CA LEU A 244 14.61 -0.08 -19.92
C LEU A 244 13.97 -1.00 -18.87
N LEU A 245 14.34 -0.83 -17.60
CA LEU A 245 13.80 -1.60 -16.48
C LEU A 245 12.28 -1.40 -16.34
N ASP A 246 11.55 -2.51 -16.28
CA ASP A 246 10.15 -2.49 -15.86
C ASP A 246 10.00 -2.47 -14.32
N THR A 247 8.76 -2.35 -13.83
CA THR A 247 8.46 -2.28 -12.39
C THR A 247 8.87 -3.56 -11.64
N ALA A 248 8.77 -4.74 -12.29
CA ALA A 248 9.11 -6.01 -11.66
C ALA A 248 10.63 -6.21 -11.56
N GLN A 249 11.36 -5.80 -12.60
CA GLN A 249 12.83 -5.77 -12.59
C GLN A 249 13.36 -4.79 -11.56
N THR A 250 12.78 -3.60 -11.45
CA THR A 250 13.15 -2.60 -10.43
C THR A 250 12.96 -3.15 -9.02
N GLY A 251 11.84 -3.84 -8.76
CA GLY A 251 11.57 -4.46 -7.46
C GLY A 251 12.52 -5.61 -7.11
N THR A 252 13.04 -6.33 -8.13
CA THR A 252 14.05 -7.38 -7.92
C THR A 252 15.43 -6.77 -7.69
N LEU A 253 15.80 -5.74 -8.46
CA LEU A 253 17.05 -4.98 -8.26
C LEU A 253 17.15 -4.39 -6.86
N ILE A 254 16.04 -3.88 -6.31
CA ILE A 254 16.02 -3.40 -4.92
C ILE A 254 16.43 -4.50 -3.94
N GLN A 255 15.88 -5.71 -4.08
CA GLN A 255 16.20 -6.82 -3.20
C GLN A 255 17.65 -7.29 -3.37
N VAL A 256 18.17 -7.32 -4.60
CA VAL A 256 19.59 -7.61 -4.86
C VAL A 256 20.47 -6.53 -4.22
N ALA A 257 20.12 -5.26 -4.38
CA ALA A 257 20.84 -4.15 -3.77
C ALA A 257 20.86 -4.27 -2.23
N GLU A 258 19.73 -4.60 -1.63
CA GLU A 258 19.61 -4.80 -0.18
C GLU A 258 20.48 -5.94 0.32
N ALA A 259 20.48 -7.09 -0.38
CA ALA A 259 21.34 -8.22 -0.06
C ALA A 259 22.83 -7.85 -0.21
N TRP A 260 23.17 -7.11 -1.27
CA TRP A 260 24.53 -6.63 -1.50
C TRP A 260 25.03 -5.72 -0.37
N VAL A 261 24.18 -4.80 0.11
CA VAL A 261 24.54 -3.95 1.26
C VAL A 261 24.78 -4.77 2.53
N GLU A 262 24.02 -5.85 2.74
CA GLU A 262 24.24 -6.73 3.90
C GLU A 262 25.56 -7.49 3.84
N GLU A 263 26.03 -7.85 2.64
CA GLU A 263 27.27 -8.59 2.44
C GLU A 263 28.51 -7.68 2.45
N ASP A 264 28.49 -6.61 1.65
CA ASP A 264 29.68 -5.80 1.32
C ASP A 264 29.47 -4.29 1.51
N GLY A 265 28.37 -3.89 2.16
CA GLY A 265 28.11 -2.52 2.58
C GLY A 265 27.96 -1.53 1.41
N MET A 266 29.02 -0.76 1.14
CA MET A 266 28.95 0.44 0.29
C MET A 266 29.32 0.21 -1.17
N SER A 267 29.83 -0.98 -1.53
CA SER A 267 30.31 -1.26 -2.89
C SER A 267 29.19 -1.16 -3.95
N VAL A 268 27.95 -1.47 -3.58
CA VAL A 268 26.75 -1.36 -4.43
C VAL A 268 26.54 0.06 -5.00
N LEU A 269 26.98 1.09 -4.28
CA LEU A 269 26.70 2.49 -4.64
C LEU A 269 27.34 2.89 -5.98
N GLY A 270 28.58 2.45 -6.21
CA GLY A 270 29.25 2.64 -7.49
C GLY A 270 28.48 1.98 -8.63
N LYS A 271 27.98 0.77 -8.39
CA LYS A 271 27.18 0.03 -9.38
C LYS A 271 25.87 0.75 -9.69
N ILE A 272 25.10 1.13 -8.67
CA ILE A 272 23.84 1.88 -8.82
C ILE A 272 24.08 3.15 -9.64
N SER A 273 25.12 3.92 -9.31
CA SER A 273 25.32 5.22 -9.95
C SER A 273 25.75 5.11 -11.41
N ASN A 274 26.55 4.11 -11.75
CA ASN A 274 27.12 3.95 -13.08
C ASN A 274 26.22 3.19 -14.04
N THR A 275 25.33 2.32 -13.54
CA THR A 275 24.48 1.45 -14.38
C THR A 275 23.06 1.97 -14.57
N LEU A 276 22.45 2.59 -13.54
CA LEU A 276 21.10 3.14 -13.65
C LEU A 276 21.15 4.57 -14.19
N THR A 277 20.79 4.73 -15.46
CA THR A 277 20.77 6.03 -16.16
C THR A 277 19.42 6.75 -16.05
N ASP A 278 18.32 6.01 -15.92
CA ASP A 278 16.99 6.57 -15.67
C ASP A 278 16.83 7.10 -14.24
N TRP A 279 16.28 8.31 -14.11
CA TRP A 279 16.11 9.01 -12.84
C TRP A 279 15.17 8.26 -11.88
N THR A 280 14.08 7.69 -12.38
CA THR A 280 13.05 7.04 -11.55
C THR A 280 13.63 5.79 -10.91
N SER A 281 14.30 4.96 -11.71
CA SER A 281 14.92 3.71 -11.28
C SER A 281 16.06 3.96 -10.30
N LYS A 282 16.97 4.89 -10.63
CA LYS A 282 18.10 5.25 -9.77
C LYS A 282 17.63 5.78 -8.40
N THR A 283 16.66 6.68 -8.39
CA THR A 283 16.11 7.25 -7.15
C THR A 283 15.40 6.18 -6.32
N SER A 284 14.65 5.29 -6.97
CA SER A 284 13.90 4.22 -6.29
C SER A 284 14.84 3.23 -5.61
N VAL A 285 15.87 2.75 -6.32
CA VAL A 285 16.83 1.79 -5.76
C VAL A 285 17.64 2.43 -4.64
N LEU A 286 18.21 3.63 -4.85
CA LEU A 286 18.95 4.35 -3.80
C LEU A 286 18.07 4.54 -2.56
N SER A 287 16.84 5.03 -2.73
CA SER A 287 15.95 5.28 -1.60
C SER A 287 15.59 4.02 -0.82
N ALA A 288 15.52 2.85 -1.47
CA ALA A 288 15.28 1.59 -0.80
C ALA A 288 16.48 1.16 0.07
N VAL A 289 17.70 1.30 -0.43
CA VAL A 289 18.91 0.84 0.29
C VAL A 289 19.48 1.86 1.28
N ILE A 290 19.09 3.15 1.21
CA ILE A 290 19.62 4.22 2.08
C ILE A 290 19.64 3.85 3.56
N HIS A 291 18.58 3.21 4.06
CA HIS A 291 18.52 2.84 5.47
C HIS A 291 19.62 1.86 5.87
N LYS A 292 19.88 0.84 5.03
CA LYS A 292 20.93 -0.15 5.28
C LYS A 292 22.32 0.47 5.10
N LEU A 293 22.50 1.29 4.07
CA LEU A 293 23.76 2.01 3.83
C LEU A 293 24.12 2.93 4.99
N VAL A 294 23.14 3.67 5.52
CA VAL A 294 23.35 4.57 6.66
C VAL A 294 23.60 3.81 7.95
N GLN A 295 22.99 2.63 8.13
CA GLN A 295 23.32 1.73 9.25
C GLN A 295 24.74 1.15 9.15
N ALA A 296 25.20 0.87 7.92
CA ALA A 296 26.56 0.36 7.68
C ALA A 296 27.62 1.46 7.87
N ASP A 297 27.46 2.60 7.19
CA ASP A 297 28.33 3.78 7.30
C ASP A 297 27.62 5.05 6.79
N ALA A 298 27.06 5.82 7.72
CA ALA A 298 26.33 7.06 7.43
C ALA A 298 27.20 8.15 6.79
N GLN A 299 28.47 8.28 7.20
CA GLN A 299 29.38 9.30 6.68
C GLN A 299 29.74 8.96 5.23
N SER A 300 30.12 7.71 4.95
CA SER A 300 30.41 7.28 3.58
C SER A 300 29.18 7.39 2.67
N ALA A 301 27.98 7.10 3.18
CA ALA A 301 26.73 7.25 2.40
C ALA A 301 26.47 8.72 2.07
N PHE A 302 26.65 9.61 3.04
CA PHE A 302 26.53 11.05 2.84
C PHE A 302 27.56 11.58 1.84
N ASP A 303 28.83 11.21 2.00
CA ASP A 303 29.91 11.63 1.11
C ASP A 303 29.70 11.14 -0.32
N PHE A 304 29.26 9.89 -0.49
CA PHE A 304 28.93 9.33 -1.79
C PHE A 304 27.84 10.16 -2.49
N VAL A 305 26.72 10.41 -1.82
CA VAL A 305 25.62 11.16 -2.43
C VAL A 305 26.05 12.57 -2.79
N ARG A 306 26.94 13.18 -2.01
CA ARG A 306 27.51 14.51 -2.29
C ARG A 306 28.35 14.57 -3.57
N THR A 307 28.85 13.43 -4.06
CA THR A 307 29.56 13.33 -5.35
C THR A 307 28.63 13.15 -6.55
N MET A 308 27.34 12.90 -6.32
CA MET A 308 26.37 12.72 -7.39
C MET A 308 26.06 14.06 -8.08
N GLU A 309 26.11 14.07 -9.40
CA GLU A 309 25.65 15.21 -10.21
C GLU A 309 24.11 15.12 -10.45
N ASN A 310 23.43 16.27 -10.60
CA ASN A 310 22.03 16.45 -11.06
C ASN A 310 20.88 16.32 -10.02
N ASP A 311 19.65 16.44 -10.53
CA ASP A 311 18.36 16.57 -9.82
C ASP A 311 18.07 15.48 -8.77
N THR A 312 18.73 14.32 -8.85
CA THR A 312 18.63 13.22 -7.88
C THR A 312 19.30 13.54 -6.54
N HIS A 313 20.32 14.42 -6.55
CA HIS A 313 21.13 14.74 -5.38
C HIS A 313 20.29 15.19 -4.19
N ASN A 314 19.41 16.18 -4.40
CA ASN A 314 18.67 16.82 -3.30
C ASN A 314 17.67 15.86 -2.62
N THR A 315 17.00 15.00 -3.38
CA THR A 315 16.08 14.01 -2.81
C THR A 315 16.83 12.95 -2.01
N VAL A 316 17.90 12.39 -2.59
CA VAL A 316 18.66 11.31 -1.96
C VAL A 316 19.43 11.82 -0.73
N ILE A 317 20.04 13.00 -0.79
CA ILE A 317 20.77 13.56 0.35
C ILE A 317 19.83 13.89 1.52
N MET A 318 18.60 14.35 1.25
CA MET A 318 17.56 14.53 2.28
C MET A 318 17.20 13.20 2.95
N ASN A 319 17.07 12.12 2.17
CA ASN A 319 16.78 10.79 2.71
C ASN A 319 17.94 10.26 3.56
N VAL A 320 19.19 10.44 3.11
CA VAL A 320 20.39 10.05 3.87
C VAL A 320 20.47 10.79 5.19
N VAL A 321 20.37 12.13 5.20
CA VAL A 321 20.47 12.89 6.46
C VAL A 321 19.30 12.59 7.40
N SER A 322 18.12 12.29 6.87
CA SER A 322 16.97 11.90 7.71
C SER A 322 17.16 10.50 8.29
N ALA A 323 17.73 9.55 7.54
CA ALA A 323 18.10 8.25 8.08
C ALA A 323 19.21 8.36 9.11
N TRP A 324 20.21 9.21 8.87
CA TRP A 324 21.31 9.43 9.79
C TRP A 324 20.83 10.11 11.07
N ALA A 325 19.95 11.11 10.96
CA ALA A 325 19.36 11.81 12.11
C ALA A 325 18.60 10.89 13.08
N ARG A 326 18.09 9.74 12.60
CA ARG A 326 17.46 8.75 13.48
C ARG A 326 18.48 7.93 14.28
N LEU A 327 19.71 7.80 13.79
CA LEU A 327 20.78 7.03 14.43
C LEU A 327 21.66 7.93 15.30
N ASP A 328 22.12 9.04 14.72
CA ASP A 328 23.04 10.00 15.32
C ASP A 328 22.78 11.40 14.75
N PRO A 329 21.86 12.17 15.36
CA PRO A 329 21.50 13.50 14.89
C PRO A 329 22.61 14.53 15.05
N GLU A 330 23.47 14.40 16.06
CA GLU A 330 24.61 15.30 16.26
C GLU A 330 25.65 15.12 15.14
N ALA A 331 26.00 13.89 14.80
CA ALA A 331 26.89 13.60 13.68
C ALA A 331 26.30 14.05 12.35
N ALA A 332 24.99 13.85 12.13
CA ALA A 332 24.30 14.35 10.94
C ALA A 332 24.35 15.89 10.85
N LEU A 333 24.12 16.60 11.96
CA LEU A 333 24.22 18.07 12.04
C LEU A 333 25.63 18.58 11.75
N ALA A 334 26.66 17.87 12.25
CA ALA A 334 28.05 18.18 11.98
C ALA A 334 28.40 17.97 10.50
N ALA A 335 27.96 16.87 9.90
CA ALA A 335 28.25 16.52 8.51
C ALA A 335 27.68 17.55 7.52
N VAL A 336 26.45 18.01 7.74
CA VAL A 336 25.79 18.99 6.83
C VAL A 336 26.43 20.38 6.87
N GLN A 337 27.28 20.69 7.86
CA GLN A 337 28.02 21.96 7.86
C GLN A 337 28.97 22.10 6.68
N SER A 338 29.47 20.97 6.16
CA SER A 338 30.36 20.92 5.00
C SER A 338 29.64 21.17 3.65
N VAL A 339 28.31 21.34 3.65
CA VAL A 339 27.53 21.65 2.44
C VAL A 339 27.67 23.13 2.10
N ASP A 340 28.27 23.42 0.94
CA ASP A 340 28.57 24.79 0.47
C ASP A 340 27.30 25.63 0.25
N SER A 341 26.27 25.03 -0.35
CA SER A 341 25.01 25.72 -0.61
C SER A 341 24.27 26.01 0.69
N LYS A 342 24.24 27.29 1.10
CA LYS A 342 23.54 27.74 2.31
C LYS A 342 22.06 27.35 2.32
N SER A 343 21.39 27.45 1.16
CA SER A 343 19.97 27.08 1.04
C SER A 343 19.78 25.58 1.30
N LEU A 344 20.57 24.73 0.63
CA LEU A 344 20.49 23.28 0.82
C LEU A 344 20.84 22.87 2.25
N ARG A 345 21.91 23.43 2.82
CA ARG A 345 22.32 23.20 4.21
C ARG A 345 21.20 23.54 5.18
N ASN A 346 20.53 24.67 5.01
CA ASN A 346 19.40 25.06 5.87
C ASN A 346 18.25 24.04 5.77
N SER A 347 17.92 23.57 4.57
CA SER A 347 16.90 22.53 4.37
C SER A 347 17.30 21.20 5.02
N LEU A 348 18.58 20.80 4.94
CA LEU A 348 19.08 19.57 5.55
C LEU A 348 19.04 19.65 7.07
N VAL A 349 19.49 20.77 7.65
CA VAL A 349 19.40 21.03 9.09
C VAL A 349 17.94 20.98 9.57
N HIS A 350 17.03 21.60 8.84
CA HIS A 350 15.60 21.54 9.15
C HIS A 350 15.05 20.10 9.10
N SER A 351 15.46 19.30 8.11
CA SER A 351 15.08 17.89 7.99
C SER A 351 15.62 17.03 9.14
N ILE A 352 16.88 17.25 9.54
CA ILE A 352 17.51 16.58 10.67
C ILE A 352 16.77 16.92 11.96
N ALA A 353 16.56 18.21 12.24
CA ALA A 353 15.84 18.69 13.42
C ALA A 353 14.42 18.09 13.52
N SER A 354 13.67 18.12 12.42
CA SER A 354 12.32 17.54 12.37
C SER A 354 12.33 16.02 12.56
N THR A 355 13.34 15.33 12.02
CA THR A 355 13.46 13.88 12.14
C THR A 355 13.87 13.45 13.54
N TRP A 356 14.84 14.14 14.13
CA TRP A 356 15.25 13.92 15.52
C TRP A 356 14.07 14.15 16.46
N GLY A 357 13.29 15.23 16.26
CA GLY A 357 12.11 15.52 17.07
C GLY A 357 11.08 14.41 16.99
N ARG A 358 10.85 13.85 15.80
CA ARG A 358 9.92 12.71 15.65
C ARG A 358 10.41 11.41 16.27
N SER A 359 11.71 11.12 16.21
CA SER A 359 12.25 9.84 16.70
C SER A 359 12.45 9.84 18.22
N ASN A 360 12.99 10.94 18.77
CA ASN A 360 13.34 11.07 20.17
C ASN A 360 12.82 12.40 20.73
N PRO A 361 11.49 12.56 20.86
CA PRO A 361 10.89 13.86 21.16
C PRO A 361 11.40 14.49 22.46
N ARG A 362 11.51 13.72 23.55
CA ARG A 362 12.00 14.27 24.84
C ARG A 362 13.46 14.71 24.78
N GLU A 363 14.32 13.90 24.16
CA GLU A 363 15.74 14.22 23.99
C GLU A 363 15.92 15.52 23.20
N VAL A 364 15.15 15.71 22.12
CA VAL A 364 15.20 16.95 21.34
C VAL A 364 14.75 18.15 22.14
N LEU A 365 13.67 18.02 22.91
CA LEU A 365 13.16 19.09 23.76
C LEU A 365 14.20 19.52 24.79
N ASP A 366 14.95 18.58 25.36
CA ASP A 366 16.06 18.84 26.29
C ASP A 366 17.30 19.43 25.59
N SER A 367 17.42 19.24 24.26
CA SER A 367 18.61 19.56 23.47
C SER A 367 18.41 20.66 22.43
N LEU A 368 17.31 21.43 22.51
CA LEU A 368 17.00 22.47 21.51
C LEU A 368 18.09 23.52 21.36
N ASP A 369 18.87 23.78 22.42
CA ASP A 369 19.96 24.74 22.37
C ASP A 369 21.14 24.29 21.49
N LEU A 370 21.26 22.99 21.23
CA LEU A 370 22.24 22.44 20.29
C LEU A 370 21.86 22.70 18.83
N LEU A 371 20.58 22.97 18.56
CA LEU A 371 20.09 23.22 17.22
C LEU A 371 20.30 24.68 16.79
N PRO A 372 20.63 24.92 15.50
CA PRO A 372 20.59 26.25 14.92
C PRO A 372 19.21 26.90 15.12
N GLU A 373 19.19 28.20 15.41
CA GLU A 373 17.97 28.96 15.73
C GLU A 373 16.84 28.72 14.71
N ASN A 374 17.18 28.73 13.42
CA ASN A 374 16.23 28.52 12.32
C ASN A 374 15.67 27.08 12.20
N ALA A 375 16.08 26.16 13.06
CA ALA A 375 15.65 24.76 13.08
C ALA A 375 15.05 24.33 14.43
N ARG A 376 15.19 25.15 15.48
CA ARG A 376 14.66 24.88 16.83
C ARG A 376 13.14 24.70 16.81
N ASP A 377 12.47 25.64 16.18
CA ASP A 377 11.02 25.63 16.01
C ASP A 377 10.56 24.30 15.39
N ALA A 378 11.10 23.95 14.22
CA ALA A 378 10.74 22.73 13.50
C ALA A 378 10.97 21.45 14.31
N ALA A 379 12.08 21.37 15.05
CA ALA A 379 12.37 20.30 15.99
C ALA A 379 11.35 20.24 17.11
N MET A 380 11.06 21.38 17.76
CA MET A 380 10.08 21.52 18.84
C MET A 380 8.70 21.05 18.38
N SER A 381 8.18 21.58 17.27
CA SER A 381 6.85 21.21 16.77
C SER A 381 6.78 19.73 16.38
N SER A 382 7.82 19.21 15.72
CA SER A 382 7.92 17.78 15.39
C SER A 382 7.96 16.90 16.64
N ALA A 383 8.69 17.33 17.68
CA ALA A 383 8.81 16.63 18.95
C ALA A 383 7.51 16.63 19.73
N LEU A 384 6.82 17.77 19.83
CA LEU A 384 5.54 17.88 20.53
C LEU A 384 4.45 17.06 19.83
N THR A 385 4.38 17.11 18.49
CA THR A 385 3.42 16.30 17.73
C THR A 385 3.70 14.80 17.87
N ALA A 386 4.97 14.38 17.91
CA ALA A 386 5.34 12.99 18.15
C ALA A 386 5.08 12.56 19.60
N LEU A 387 5.40 13.41 20.57
CA LEU A 387 5.12 13.19 21.99
C LEU A 387 3.61 13.03 22.21
N ALA A 388 2.77 13.79 21.50
CA ALA A 388 1.33 13.70 21.60
C ALA A 388 0.77 12.30 21.24
N GLN A 389 1.54 11.51 20.48
CA GLN A 389 1.17 10.12 20.20
C GLN A 389 1.30 9.21 21.42
N THR A 390 2.13 9.53 22.40
CA THR A 390 2.39 8.65 23.57
C THR A 390 2.01 9.30 24.90
N ALA A 391 2.13 10.62 24.99
CA ALA A 391 1.82 11.43 26.16
C ALA A 391 1.16 12.77 25.71
N PRO A 392 -0.12 12.73 25.28
CA PRO A 392 -0.82 13.90 24.73
C PRO A 392 -0.94 15.07 25.69
N GLU A 393 -1.22 14.82 26.97
CA GLU A 393 -1.32 15.87 27.99
C GLU A 393 0.04 16.54 28.26
N GLU A 394 1.12 15.75 28.32
CA GLU A 394 2.49 16.26 28.45
C GLU A 394 2.84 17.17 27.27
N ALA A 395 2.57 16.71 26.05
CA ALA A 395 2.81 17.49 24.83
C ALA A 395 2.00 18.80 24.80
N ALA A 396 0.73 18.76 25.22
CA ALA A 396 -0.12 19.94 25.27
C ALA A 396 0.36 20.96 26.31
N ASN A 397 0.76 20.50 27.49
CA ASN A 397 1.32 21.37 28.53
C ASN A 397 2.63 22.02 28.08
N LEU A 398 3.52 21.28 27.41
CA LEU A 398 4.75 21.84 26.85
C LEU A 398 4.47 22.83 25.72
N MET A 399 3.51 22.53 24.84
CA MET A 399 3.06 23.43 23.78
C MET A 399 2.51 24.75 24.34
N ALA A 400 1.71 24.69 25.41
CA ALA A 400 1.13 25.87 26.05
C ALA A 400 2.20 26.84 26.58
N ASN A 401 3.36 26.31 26.99
CA ASN A 401 4.49 27.10 27.49
C ASN A 401 5.43 27.63 26.39
N MET A 402 5.12 27.40 25.11
CA MET A 402 5.95 27.92 24.02
C MET A 402 5.79 29.44 23.89
N ASP A 403 6.91 30.14 23.83
CA ASP A 403 6.95 31.54 23.40
C ASP A 403 6.66 31.60 21.89
N GLY A 404 5.52 32.16 21.49
CA GLY A 404 5.28 32.43 20.07
C GLY A 404 3.82 32.64 19.72
N GLY A 405 3.53 33.58 18.83
CA GLY A 405 2.17 33.83 18.32
C GLY A 405 1.71 32.72 17.35
N GLU A 406 1.81 32.97 16.05
CA GLU A 406 1.31 32.07 15.00
C GLU A 406 1.94 30.66 15.05
N TYR A 407 3.21 30.57 15.45
CA TYR A 407 3.94 29.29 15.50
C TYR A 407 3.44 28.34 16.59
N GLN A 408 3.15 28.87 17.78
CA GLN A 408 2.53 28.11 18.86
C GLN A 408 1.16 27.61 18.40
N LEU A 409 0.35 28.49 17.78
CA LEU A 409 -0.98 28.12 17.30
C LEU A 409 -0.95 26.97 16.28
N MET A 410 0.00 27.00 15.33
CA MET A 410 0.17 25.91 14.37
C MET A 410 0.54 24.59 15.06
N THR A 411 1.43 24.63 16.06
CA THR A 411 1.84 23.44 16.83
C THR A 411 0.69 22.95 17.72
N ALA A 412 -0.05 23.86 18.35
CA ALA A 412 -1.24 23.58 19.13
C ALA A 412 -2.28 22.82 18.30
N PHE A 413 -2.52 23.25 17.06
CA PHE A 413 -3.44 22.56 16.16
C PHE A 413 -3.01 21.12 15.89
N GLN A 414 -1.71 20.88 15.65
CA GLN A 414 -1.20 19.52 15.40
C GLN A 414 -1.29 18.63 16.65
N VAL A 415 -0.84 19.13 17.81
CA VAL A 415 -0.90 18.40 19.08
C VAL A 415 -2.34 18.08 19.47
N MET A 416 -3.24 19.08 19.40
CA MET A 416 -4.64 18.89 19.75
C MET A 416 -5.37 17.98 18.75
N SER A 417 -5.01 18.02 17.46
CA SER A 417 -5.55 17.07 16.48
C SER A 417 -5.14 15.64 16.81
N VAL A 418 -3.87 15.41 17.17
CA VAL A 418 -3.41 14.06 17.57
C VAL A 418 -4.12 13.60 18.84
N TRP A 419 -4.24 14.47 19.84
CA TRP A 419 -4.92 14.14 21.09
C TRP A 419 -6.41 13.84 20.85
N ALA A 420 -7.12 14.72 20.16
CA ALA A 420 -8.56 14.58 19.92
C ALA A 420 -8.92 13.33 19.11
N ASN A 421 -8.05 12.88 18.19
CA ASN A 421 -8.24 11.61 17.48
C ASN A 421 -8.18 10.39 18.43
N LYS A 422 -7.39 10.45 19.51
CA LYS A 422 -7.26 9.35 20.49
C LYS A 422 -8.33 9.43 21.57
N ASP A 423 -8.37 10.57 22.24
CA ASP A 423 -9.26 10.86 23.34
C ASP A 423 -9.84 12.29 23.21
N PRO A 424 -10.94 12.43 22.46
CA PRO A 424 -11.57 13.73 22.23
C PRO A 424 -12.13 14.36 23.50
N LEU A 425 -12.53 13.58 24.50
CA LEU A 425 -13.09 14.11 25.74
C LEU A 425 -11.99 14.68 26.66
N ALA A 426 -10.88 13.97 26.80
CA ALA A 426 -9.72 14.49 27.54
C ALA A 426 -9.12 15.74 26.87
N ALA A 427 -8.99 15.72 25.54
CA ALA A 427 -8.53 16.88 24.76
C ALA A 427 -9.44 18.10 24.94
N LEU A 428 -10.76 17.87 24.93
CA LEU A 428 -11.77 18.89 25.16
C LEU A 428 -11.67 19.47 26.58
N GLU A 429 -11.61 18.61 27.59
CA GLU A 429 -11.47 19.03 28.99
C GLU A 429 -10.23 19.90 29.19
N TRP A 430 -9.10 19.51 28.60
CA TRP A 430 -7.86 20.26 28.70
C TRP A 430 -7.98 21.66 28.07
N VAL A 431 -8.52 21.78 26.85
CA VAL A 431 -8.68 23.08 26.16
C VAL A 431 -9.66 24.02 26.88
N LEU A 432 -10.68 23.46 27.53
CA LEU A 432 -11.64 24.27 28.30
C LEU A 432 -11.04 24.76 29.63
N ASN A 433 -10.17 23.97 30.26
CA ASN A 433 -9.66 24.26 31.60
C ASN A 433 -8.28 24.92 31.64
N ASN A 434 -7.53 24.93 30.54
CA ASN A 434 -6.19 25.52 30.50
C ASN A 434 -6.24 27.02 30.13
N PRO A 435 -5.82 27.94 31.03
CA PRO A 435 -5.82 29.38 30.77
C PRO A 435 -4.75 29.83 29.77
N ASP A 436 -3.64 29.09 29.62
CA ASP A 436 -2.53 29.46 28.74
C ASP A 436 -2.88 29.36 27.24
N VAL A 437 -3.99 28.69 26.92
CA VAL A 437 -4.54 28.56 25.56
C VAL A 437 -5.91 29.22 25.41
N GLU A 438 -6.31 30.08 26.35
CA GLU A 438 -7.62 30.72 26.36
C GLU A 438 -7.88 31.54 25.08
N ASP A 439 -6.88 32.29 24.61
CA ASP A 439 -6.98 33.10 23.40
C ASP A 439 -7.07 32.24 22.12
N GLN A 440 -6.47 31.04 22.13
CA GLN A 440 -6.45 30.09 21.02
C GLN A 440 -7.66 29.13 21.05
N ARG A 441 -8.44 29.11 22.13
CA ARG A 441 -9.55 28.17 22.37
C ARG A 441 -10.55 28.14 21.21
N THR A 442 -10.91 29.31 20.68
CA THR A 442 -11.86 29.45 19.56
C THR A 442 -11.34 28.83 18.25
N THR A 443 -10.01 28.77 18.09
CA THR A 443 -9.35 28.15 16.94
C THR A 443 -9.15 26.64 17.13
N LEU A 444 -8.90 26.19 18.37
CA LEU A 444 -8.63 24.78 18.66
C LEU A 444 -9.91 23.94 18.78
N LEU A 445 -10.96 24.48 19.42
CA LEU A 445 -12.22 23.77 19.67
C LEU A 445 -12.86 23.17 18.41
N PRO A 446 -12.94 23.83 17.24
CA PRO A 446 -13.58 23.23 16.06
C PRO A 446 -13.02 21.85 15.70
N SER A 447 -11.69 21.69 15.71
CA SER A 447 -11.02 20.43 15.39
C SER A 447 -11.29 19.33 16.43
N ILE A 448 -11.40 19.71 17.70
CA ILE A 448 -11.67 18.79 18.80
C ILE A 448 -13.14 18.38 18.78
N LEU A 449 -14.05 19.34 18.64
CA LEU A 449 -15.49 19.10 18.59
C LEU A 449 -15.91 18.28 17.37
N TYR A 450 -15.17 18.36 16.27
CA TYR A 450 -15.34 17.42 15.15
C TYR A 450 -15.18 15.96 15.61
N GLN A 451 -14.13 15.68 16.39
CA GLN A 451 -13.89 14.34 16.93
C GLN A 451 -14.87 13.96 18.05
N VAL A 452 -15.23 14.92 18.93
CA VAL A 452 -16.25 14.70 19.97
C VAL A 452 -17.59 14.36 19.33
N ALA A 453 -18.01 15.08 18.29
CA ALA A 453 -19.30 14.89 17.63
C ALA A 453 -19.46 13.47 17.06
N SER A 454 -18.37 12.81 16.66
CA SER A 454 -18.41 11.42 16.18
C SER A 454 -18.78 10.41 17.29
N ARG A 455 -18.56 10.75 18.56
CA ARG A 455 -18.84 9.90 19.74
C ARG A 455 -20.06 10.36 20.52
N ASP A 456 -20.16 11.65 20.77
CA ASP A 456 -21.25 12.30 21.48
C ASP A 456 -21.65 13.62 20.79
N PRO A 457 -22.55 13.53 19.78
CA PRO A 457 -23.08 14.69 19.07
C PRO A 457 -23.72 15.75 19.99
N GLN A 458 -24.40 15.30 21.06
CA GLN A 458 -25.10 16.21 21.96
C GLN A 458 -24.11 17.04 22.76
N LEU A 459 -23.13 16.39 23.38
CA LEU A 459 -22.09 17.08 24.13
C LEU A 459 -21.31 18.07 23.26
N ALA A 460 -20.92 17.66 22.04
CA ALA A 460 -20.20 18.54 21.12
C ALA A 460 -21.01 19.80 20.81
N PHE A 461 -22.31 19.64 20.55
CA PHE A 461 -23.22 20.74 20.27
C PHE A 461 -23.42 21.66 21.50
N ASP A 462 -23.64 21.09 22.68
CA ASP A 462 -23.87 21.84 23.92
C ASP A 462 -22.66 22.71 24.28
N ILE A 463 -21.45 22.20 24.09
CA ILE A 463 -20.21 22.96 24.31
C ILE A 463 -20.06 24.08 23.27
N ALA A 464 -20.34 23.79 22.01
CA ALA A 464 -20.29 24.78 20.93
C ALA A 464 -21.28 25.93 21.16
N LEU A 465 -22.47 25.62 21.66
CA LEU A 465 -23.52 26.60 21.98
C LEU A 465 -23.10 27.57 23.10
N GLN A 466 -22.27 27.11 24.04
CA GLN A 466 -21.77 27.93 25.15
C GLN A 466 -20.62 28.86 24.74
N GLN A 467 -19.99 28.66 23.57
CA GLN A 467 -18.87 29.50 23.15
C GLN A 467 -19.33 30.90 22.72
N PRO A 468 -18.53 31.95 23.00
CA PRO A 468 -18.84 33.29 22.55
C PRO A 468 -18.80 33.36 21.01
N ILE A 469 -19.64 34.22 20.44
CA ILE A 469 -19.64 34.50 19.00
C ILE A 469 -18.86 35.81 18.81
N GLY A 470 -17.76 35.76 18.06
CA GLY A 470 -17.10 37.00 17.63
C GLY A 470 -18.01 37.80 16.70
N GLU A 471 -17.85 39.12 16.65
CA GLU A 471 -18.60 39.95 15.72
C GLU A 471 -18.45 39.43 14.28
N ASN A 472 -19.58 39.18 13.60
CA ASN A 472 -19.66 38.64 12.23
C ASN A 472 -19.14 37.21 12.04
N GLN A 473 -19.01 36.41 13.10
CA GLN A 473 -18.66 34.98 13.01
C GLN A 473 -19.91 34.08 13.07
N ILE A 474 -19.85 32.94 12.39
CA ILE A 474 -20.85 31.88 12.56
C ILE A 474 -20.58 31.17 13.88
N GLY A 475 -21.64 31.00 14.67
CA GLY A 475 -21.57 30.25 15.91
C GLY A 475 -21.04 28.83 15.69
N LEU A 476 -20.15 28.39 16.59
CA LEU A 476 -19.52 27.08 16.52
C LEU A 476 -20.55 25.93 16.48
N GLU A 477 -21.72 26.13 17.08
CA GLU A 477 -22.80 25.14 17.11
C GLU A 477 -23.29 24.78 15.72
N ALA A 478 -23.30 25.73 14.78
CA ALA A 478 -23.74 25.45 13.42
C ALA A 478 -22.67 24.71 12.60
N GLN A 479 -21.38 24.92 12.91
CA GLN A 479 -20.28 24.15 12.33
C GLN A 479 -20.29 22.71 12.83
N VAL A 480 -20.45 22.52 14.15
CA VAL A 480 -20.60 21.20 14.76
C VAL A 480 -21.83 20.48 14.21
N LEU A 481 -22.96 21.19 14.07
CA LEU A 481 -24.17 20.61 13.50
C LEU A 481 -23.99 20.14 12.05
N SER A 482 -23.23 20.88 11.25
CA SER A 482 -22.86 20.47 9.89
C SER A 482 -22.16 19.11 9.90
N ASN A 483 -21.21 18.90 10.82
CA ASN A 483 -20.52 17.62 10.98
C ASN A 483 -21.46 16.50 11.42
N ILE A 484 -22.33 16.77 12.40
CA ILE A 484 -23.32 15.81 12.90
C ILE A 484 -24.25 15.39 11.77
N ALA A 485 -24.69 16.32 10.92
CA ALA A 485 -25.61 16.05 9.81
C ALA A 485 -25.06 15.02 8.81
N TYR A 486 -23.72 14.94 8.64
CA TYR A 486 -23.10 13.92 7.80
C TYR A 486 -23.13 12.52 8.40
N SER A 487 -23.10 12.39 9.73
CA SER A 487 -23.06 11.09 10.42
C SER A 487 -24.41 10.62 10.96
N ASP A 488 -25.26 11.56 11.38
CA ASP A 488 -26.52 11.32 12.07
C ASP A 488 -27.48 12.50 11.80
N ILE A 489 -28.17 12.43 10.65
CA ILE A 489 -29.06 13.50 10.19
C ILE A 489 -30.26 13.73 11.11
N GLU A 490 -30.79 12.67 11.71
CA GLU A 490 -31.91 12.73 12.67
C GLU A 490 -31.51 13.49 13.93
N LYS A 491 -30.32 13.21 14.47
CA LYS A 491 -29.79 13.95 15.60
C LYS A 491 -29.54 15.41 15.25
N ALA A 492 -29.02 15.69 14.05
CA ALA A 492 -28.81 17.07 13.59
C ALA A 492 -30.14 17.83 13.47
N LEU A 493 -31.20 17.21 12.94
CA LEU A 493 -32.54 17.80 12.86
C LEU A 493 -33.11 18.14 14.23
N ALA A 494 -32.98 17.23 15.21
CA ALA A 494 -33.43 17.47 16.58
C ALA A 494 -32.70 18.68 17.22
N LEU A 495 -31.38 18.77 17.02
CA LEU A 495 -30.53 19.83 17.57
C LEU A 495 -30.72 21.19 16.87
N LEU A 496 -31.17 21.19 15.61
CA LEU A 496 -31.37 22.41 14.82
C LEU A 496 -32.35 23.40 15.47
N SER A 497 -33.28 22.92 16.30
CA SER A 497 -34.21 23.78 17.07
C SER A 497 -33.54 24.64 18.15
N GLN A 498 -32.30 24.29 18.54
CA GLN A 498 -31.55 24.94 19.62
C GLN A 498 -30.47 25.90 19.09
N VAL A 499 -30.25 25.94 17.78
CA VAL A 499 -29.28 26.83 17.14
C VAL A 499 -29.71 28.28 17.30
N ARG A 500 -28.75 29.16 17.61
CA ARG A 500 -29.03 30.59 17.79
C ARG A 500 -29.52 31.22 16.48
N GLU A 501 -30.52 32.09 16.61
CA GLU A 501 -31.18 32.80 15.50
C GLU A 501 -30.22 33.67 14.67
N GLY A 502 -30.69 34.09 13.49
CA GLY A 502 -29.95 34.98 12.60
C GLY A 502 -29.04 34.23 11.61
N PRO A 503 -27.82 34.74 11.31
CA PRO A 503 -26.91 34.13 10.34
C PRO A 503 -26.48 32.70 10.69
N THR A 504 -26.33 32.40 11.99
CA THR A 504 -25.92 31.07 12.46
C THR A 504 -26.97 30.00 12.16
N LEU A 505 -28.25 30.28 12.42
CA LEU A 505 -29.35 29.38 12.04
C LEU A 505 -29.43 29.19 10.53
N ALA A 506 -29.26 30.25 9.74
CA ALA A 506 -29.28 30.12 8.28
C ALA A 506 -28.15 29.22 7.75
N TYR A 507 -26.96 29.31 8.34
CA TYR A 507 -25.84 28.41 8.00
C TYR A 507 -26.13 26.95 8.40
N ALA A 508 -26.66 26.74 9.60
CA ALA A 508 -27.05 25.42 10.09
C ALA A 508 -28.11 24.77 9.17
N LEU A 509 -29.13 25.54 8.79
CA LEU A 509 -30.19 25.09 7.88
C LEU A 509 -29.62 24.70 6.52
N ASN A 510 -28.76 25.52 5.91
CA ASN A 510 -28.10 25.19 4.63
C ASN A 510 -27.29 23.90 4.71
N SER A 511 -26.53 23.71 5.81
CA SER A 511 -25.72 22.51 6.00
C SER A 511 -26.57 21.25 6.15
N VAL A 512 -27.59 21.29 7.01
CA VAL A 512 -28.50 20.16 7.27
C VAL A 512 -29.36 19.86 6.04
N GLY A 513 -29.89 20.89 5.37
CA GLY A 513 -30.64 20.76 4.11
C GLY A 513 -29.82 20.09 3.01
N GLY A 514 -28.56 20.49 2.84
CA GLY A 514 -27.65 19.82 1.89
C GLY A 514 -27.36 18.37 2.25
N ALA A 515 -27.28 18.03 3.54
CA ALA A 515 -27.10 16.66 4.00
C ALA A 515 -28.34 15.80 3.72
N LEU A 516 -29.55 16.33 3.96
CA LEU A 516 -30.82 15.68 3.61
C LEU A 516 -30.93 15.40 2.10
N VAL A 517 -30.54 16.35 1.27
CA VAL A 517 -30.53 16.15 -0.19
C VAL A 517 -29.61 14.99 -0.59
N ARG A 518 -28.46 14.84 0.07
CA ARG A 518 -27.53 13.73 -0.18
C ARG A 518 -27.98 12.39 0.42
N SER A 519 -28.90 12.39 1.39
CA SER A 519 -29.54 11.17 1.89
C SER A 519 -30.78 10.77 1.10
N GLY A 520 -31.27 11.64 0.20
CA GLY A 520 -32.49 11.45 -0.59
C GLY A 520 -33.76 12.02 0.06
N ASP A 521 -33.65 12.71 1.20
CA ASP A 521 -34.78 13.23 1.97
C ASP A 521 -35.13 14.67 1.54
N ILE A 522 -35.45 14.83 0.26
CA ILE A 522 -35.68 16.12 -0.38
C ILE A 522 -36.86 16.88 0.26
N ASP A 523 -37.95 16.20 0.56
CA ASP A 523 -39.15 16.79 1.17
C ASP A 523 -38.83 17.46 2.53
N GLU A 524 -38.03 16.79 3.36
CA GLU A 524 -37.61 17.33 4.65
C GLU A 524 -36.69 18.55 4.45
N ALA A 525 -35.81 18.50 3.45
CA ALA A 525 -34.97 19.64 3.09
C ALA A 525 -35.82 20.86 2.65
N TRP A 526 -36.93 20.66 1.94
CA TRP A 526 -37.87 21.72 1.58
C TRP A 526 -38.57 22.32 2.80
N VAL A 527 -39.02 21.48 3.74
CA VAL A 527 -39.73 21.93 4.95
C VAL A 527 -38.87 22.86 5.81
N LEU A 528 -37.55 22.63 5.88
CA LEU A 528 -36.62 23.47 6.64
C LEU A 528 -36.64 24.94 6.21
N ALA A 529 -36.99 25.23 4.95
CA ALA A 529 -37.08 26.59 4.41
C ALA A 529 -38.16 27.45 5.11
N ASN A 530 -39.14 26.83 5.76
CA ASN A 530 -40.19 27.51 6.52
C ASN A 530 -39.64 28.22 7.77
N ARG A 531 -38.43 27.86 8.22
CA ARG A 531 -37.75 28.48 9.37
C ARG A 531 -36.95 29.73 8.99
N LEU A 532 -36.83 30.03 7.70
CA LEU A 532 -36.08 31.18 7.20
C LEU A 532 -37.01 32.37 6.95
N SER A 533 -36.45 33.57 7.09
CA SER A 533 -37.11 34.79 6.61
C SER A 533 -37.28 34.74 5.08
N ASN A 534 -38.24 35.52 4.55
CA ASN A 534 -38.51 35.51 3.11
C ASN A 534 -37.26 35.84 2.26
N SER A 535 -36.39 36.72 2.74
CA SER A 535 -35.16 37.08 2.03
C SER A 535 -34.10 35.96 2.06
N GLN A 536 -34.07 35.13 3.10
CA GLN A 536 -33.13 34.00 3.21
C GLN A 536 -33.64 32.73 2.52
N ARG A 537 -34.97 32.57 2.42
CA ARG A 537 -35.60 31.37 1.87
C ARG A 537 -35.22 31.09 0.43
N GLU A 538 -35.17 32.13 -0.40
CA GLU A 538 -34.81 32.00 -1.82
C GLU A 538 -33.36 31.49 -1.98
N ALA A 539 -32.41 32.08 -1.25
CA ALA A 539 -31.02 31.64 -1.26
C ALA A 539 -30.87 30.18 -0.79
N TYR A 540 -31.64 29.77 0.21
CA TYR A 540 -31.67 28.39 0.67
C TYR A 540 -32.24 27.43 -0.38
N TYR A 541 -33.34 27.79 -1.05
CA TYR A 541 -33.90 26.98 -2.13
C TYR A 541 -32.90 26.78 -3.28
N GLN A 542 -32.19 27.84 -3.66
CA GLN A 542 -31.14 27.74 -4.69
C GLN A 542 -29.99 26.83 -4.24
N SER A 543 -29.63 26.85 -2.95
CA SER A 543 -28.63 25.94 -2.36
C SER A 543 -29.07 24.47 -2.42
N VAL A 544 -30.32 24.19 -2.01
CA VAL A 544 -30.94 22.86 -2.08
C VAL A 544 -30.99 22.35 -3.53
N VAL A 545 -31.51 23.16 -4.46
CA VAL A 545 -31.57 22.82 -5.90
C VAL A 545 -30.18 22.56 -6.49
N SER A 546 -29.17 23.35 -6.11
CA SER A 546 -27.80 23.15 -6.59
C SER A 546 -27.20 21.83 -6.08
N THR A 547 -27.48 21.46 -4.83
CA THR A 547 -27.05 20.17 -4.25
C THR A 547 -27.81 19.01 -4.88
N TRP A 548 -29.11 19.19 -5.15
CA TRP A 548 -29.94 18.16 -5.76
C TRP A 548 -29.50 17.87 -7.19
N ALA A 549 -29.26 18.90 -8.00
CA ALA A 549 -28.76 18.76 -9.36
C ALA A 549 -27.42 18.00 -9.46
N SER A 550 -26.55 18.14 -8.44
CA SER A 550 -25.25 17.45 -8.42
C SER A 550 -25.34 16.03 -7.86
N HIS A 551 -26.34 15.74 -7.03
CA HIS A 551 -26.56 14.42 -6.44
C HIS A 551 -27.44 13.52 -7.33
N ASP A 552 -28.61 14.02 -7.76
CA ASP A 552 -29.55 13.34 -8.65
C ASP A 552 -30.25 14.33 -9.58
N ALA A 553 -29.62 14.55 -10.75
CA ALA A 553 -30.16 15.44 -11.77
C ALA A 553 -31.44 14.92 -12.42
N SER A 554 -31.63 13.60 -12.47
CA SER A 554 -32.81 12.98 -13.09
C SER A 554 -34.04 13.20 -12.20
N GLU A 555 -33.90 13.00 -10.90
CA GLU A 555 -34.96 13.25 -9.93
C GLU A 555 -35.35 14.73 -9.85
N LEU A 556 -34.36 15.64 -9.87
CA LEU A 556 -34.64 17.08 -9.95
C LEU A 556 -35.37 17.45 -11.24
N TYR A 557 -35.00 16.85 -12.38
CA TYR A 557 -35.68 17.09 -13.65
C TYR A 557 -37.16 16.67 -13.59
N GLU A 558 -37.46 15.49 -13.04
CA GLU A 558 -38.83 15.01 -12.87
C GLU A 558 -39.67 15.92 -11.95
N SER A 559 -39.01 16.59 -11.00
CA SER A 559 -39.64 17.45 -10.00
C SER A 559 -39.72 18.93 -10.40
N ILE A 560 -39.13 19.34 -11.53
CA ILE A 560 -38.94 20.76 -11.88
C ILE A 560 -40.26 21.54 -11.97
N ASP A 561 -41.34 20.90 -12.42
CA ASP A 561 -42.67 21.53 -12.54
C ASP A 561 -43.29 21.89 -11.19
N GLY A 562 -42.93 21.16 -10.14
CA GLY A 562 -43.42 21.33 -8.78
C GLY A 562 -42.71 22.44 -8.00
N LEU A 563 -41.64 23.03 -8.55
CA LEU A 563 -40.88 24.07 -7.84
C LEU A 563 -41.72 25.34 -7.61
N PRO A 564 -41.55 26.02 -6.46
CA PRO A 564 -42.45 27.05 -5.96
C PRO A 564 -42.51 28.37 -6.76
N SER A 565 -41.55 28.64 -7.65
CA SER A 565 -41.51 29.89 -8.43
C SER A 565 -40.88 29.67 -9.80
N ASP A 566 -41.28 30.50 -10.78
CA ASP A 566 -40.67 30.48 -12.12
C ASP A 566 -39.19 30.84 -12.09
N GLU A 567 -38.79 31.67 -11.13
CA GLU A 567 -37.38 32.05 -10.92
C GLU A 567 -36.54 30.84 -10.46
N LEU A 568 -37.07 30.04 -9.54
CA LEU A 568 -36.40 28.82 -9.07
C LEU A 568 -36.44 27.70 -10.12
N LYS A 569 -37.50 27.61 -10.93
CA LYS A 569 -37.58 26.71 -12.09
C LYS A 569 -36.49 27.04 -13.11
N SER A 570 -36.35 28.32 -13.44
CA SER A 570 -35.28 28.80 -14.33
C SER A 570 -33.90 28.47 -13.77
N PHE A 571 -33.67 28.70 -12.47
CA PHE A 571 -32.42 28.36 -11.81
C PHE A 571 -32.13 26.84 -11.81
N ALA A 572 -33.14 26.00 -11.53
CA ALA A 572 -33.03 24.54 -11.59
C ALA A 572 -32.68 24.07 -13.00
N ALA A 573 -33.37 24.58 -14.02
CA ALA A 573 -33.07 24.29 -15.42
C ALA A 573 -31.64 24.68 -15.80
N MET A 574 -31.18 25.86 -15.38
CA MET A 574 -29.79 26.30 -15.58
C MET A 574 -28.80 25.32 -14.95
N ARG A 575 -29.05 24.87 -13.71
CA ARG A 575 -28.19 23.89 -13.03
C ARG A 575 -28.17 22.55 -13.74
N LEU A 576 -29.33 21.99 -14.09
CA LEU A 576 -29.45 20.73 -14.82
C LEU A 576 -28.68 20.76 -16.14
N ILE A 577 -28.85 21.82 -16.94
CA ILE A 577 -28.15 21.97 -18.22
C ILE A 577 -26.63 22.10 -18.02
N SER A 578 -26.21 22.88 -17.02
CA SER A 578 -24.79 23.13 -16.74
C SER A 578 -24.07 21.87 -16.24
N PHE A 579 -24.71 21.09 -15.35
CA PHE A 579 -24.15 19.83 -14.84
C PHE A 579 -24.19 18.71 -15.88
N ASN A 580 -25.25 18.63 -16.70
CA ASN A 580 -25.40 17.56 -17.70
C ASN A 580 -24.28 17.55 -18.75
N LYS A 581 -23.60 18.68 -18.97
CA LYS A 581 -22.40 18.77 -19.82
C LYS A 581 -21.31 17.77 -19.40
N TRP A 582 -21.23 17.46 -18.11
CA TRP A 582 -20.21 16.59 -17.52
C TRP A 582 -20.78 15.23 -17.10
N SER A 583 -21.95 15.24 -16.45
CA SER A 583 -22.56 14.01 -15.92
C SER A 583 -23.22 13.15 -16.99
N LYS A 584 -23.74 13.76 -18.08
CA LYS A 584 -24.58 13.10 -19.10
C LYS A 584 -25.75 12.30 -18.49
N SER A 585 -26.30 12.80 -17.39
CA SER A 585 -27.42 12.22 -16.64
C SER A 585 -28.79 12.46 -17.27
N LEU A 586 -28.91 13.45 -18.15
CA LEU A 586 -30.13 13.76 -18.91
C LEU A 586 -29.92 13.55 -20.41
N ASP A 587 -30.96 13.08 -21.10
CA ASP A 587 -30.98 12.98 -22.56
C ASP A 587 -31.22 14.34 -23.26
N GLU A 588 -31.14 14.35 -24.58
CA GLU A 588 -31.25 15.58 -25.38
C GLU A 588 -32.65 16.19 -25.32
N ASP A 589 -33.70 15.37 -25.24
CA ASP A 589 -35.09 15.83 -25.15
C ASP A 589 -35.35 16.45 -23.77
N GLN A 590 -34.84 15.82 -22.70
CA GLN A 590 -34.90 16.35 -21.34
C GLN A 590 -34.14 17.67 -21.22
N VAL A 591 -32.95 17.78 -21.80
CA VAL A 591 -32.19 19.04 -21.85
C VAL A 591 -32.96 20.13 -22.60
N ASN A 592 -33.57 19.79 -23.73
CA ASN A 592 -34.36 20.74 -24.52
C ASN A 592 -35.64 21.16 -23.79
N HIS A 593 -36.28 20.26 -23.05
CA HIS A 593 -37.40 20.60 -22.18
C HIS A 593 -36.97 21.52 -21.05
N ALA A 594 -35.86 21.22 -20.36
CA ALA A 594 -35.32 22.07 -19.29
C ALA A 594 -35.05 23.51 -19.78
N LYS A 595 -34.55 23.70 -21.01
CA LYS A 595 -34.35 25.04 -21.59
C LYS A 595 -35.62 25.89 -21.65
N SER A 596 -36.81 25.26 -21.72
CA SER A 596 -38.07 26.00 -21.80
C SER A 596 -38.43 26.75 -20.51
N TYR A 597 -37.81 26.39 -19.37
CA TYR A 597 -37.98 27.08 -18.09
C TYR A 597 -37.02 28.26 -17.90
N LEU A 598 -36.03 28.44 -18.77
CA LEU A 598 -35.01 29.49 -18.61
C LEU A 598 -35.59 30.89 -18.86
N ASN A 599 -35.34 31.79 -17.92
CA ASN A 599 -35.44 33.22 -18.15
C ASN A 599 -34.22 33.73 -18.94
N GLU A 600 -34.30 34.98 -19.42
CA GLU A 600 -33.24 35.58 -20.25
C GLU A 600 -31.86 35.64 -19.55
N ARG A 601 -31.84 35.93 -18.25
CA ARG A 601 -30.60 36.01 -17.46
C ARG A 601 -29.90 34.65 -17.36
N ASP A 602 -30.64 33.60 -17.04
CA ASP A 602 -30.11 32.26 -16.85
C ASP A 602 -29.76 31.61 -18.19
N ALA A 603 -30.51 31.90 -19.26
CA ALA A 603 -30.17 31.49 -20.62
C ALA A 603 -28.81 32.05 -21.07
N ASN A 604 -28.57 33.34 -20.84
CA ASN A 604 -27.27 33.98 -21.10
C ASN A 604 -26.14 33.34 -20.29
N SER A 605 -26.42 32.92 -19.05
CA SER A 605 -25.44 32.24 -18.18
C SER A 605 -25.07 30.85 -18.70
N VAL A 606 -26.05 30.06 -19.15
CA VAL A 606 -25.82 28.76 -19.82
C VAL A 606 -24.98 28.94 -21.08
N GLU A 607 -25.25 29.97 -21.88
CA GLU A 607 -24.52 30.26 -23.11
C GLU A 607 -23.05 30.62 -22.82
N GLN A 608 -22.78 31.46 -21.81
CA GLN A 608 -21.40 31.79 -21.40
C GLN A 608 -20.62 30.55 -20.91
N ILE A 609 -21.27 29.65 -20.15
CA ILE A 609 -20.68 28.37 -19.71
C ILE A 609 -20.39 27.45 -20.92
N SER A 610 -21.23 27.52 -21.97
CA SER A 610 -21.04 26.74 -23.20
C SER A 610 -19.85 27.22 -24.04
N GLN A 611 -19.56 28.54 -24.03
CA GLN A 611 -18.59 29.19 -24.92
C GLN A 611 -17.12 29.22 -24.45
N GLY A 612 -16.76 28.63 -23.29
CA GLY A 612 -15.35 28.29 -23.01
C GLY A 612 -14.68 28.82 -21.74
N MET A 613 -15.41 29.25 -20.71
CA MET A 613 -14.83 29.46 -19.36
C MET A 613 -14.72 28.16 -18.53
N GLY A 614 -14.37 27.05 -19.19
CA GLY A 614 -14.42 25.69 -18.62
C GLY A 614 -13.35 25.35 -17.58
N HIS A 615 -12.38 26.23 -17.29
CA HIS A 615 -11.26 25.89 -16.39
C HIS A 615 -11.22 26.66 -15.05
N ARG A 616 -11.90 27.81 -14.92
CA ARG A 616 -11.96 28.55 -13.63
C ARG A 616 -13.24 28.27 -12.83
N ILE A 617 -14.34 27.98 -13.51
CA ILE A 617 -15.65 27.82 -12.88
C ILE A 617 -15.84 26.39 -12.35
N GLY A 618 -15.28 25.36 -13.02
CA GLY A 618 -15.38 23.98 -12.55
C GLY A 618 -14.67 23.74 -11.21
N THR A 619 -13.52 24.36 -10.97
CA THR A 619 -12.76 24.22 -9.73
C THR A 619 -13.33 25.08 -8.59
N GLU A 620 -13.83 26.28 -8.88
CA GLU A 620 -14.51 27.10 -7.86
C GLU A 620 -15.85 26.48 -7.43
N PHE A 621 -16.66 25.92 -8.34
CA PHE A 621 -17.99 25.38 -7.98
C PHE A 621 -17.97 23.95 -7.39
N ILE A 622 -16.94 23.15 -7.66
CA ILE A 622 -16.80 21.81 -7.05
C ILE A 622 -16.20 21.89 -5.63
N HIS A 623 -15.38 22.91 -5.31
CA HIS A 623 -14.81 23.08 -3.96
C HIS A 623 -15.78 23.64 -2.91
N PHE A 624 -16.86 24.32 -3.31
CA PHE A 624 -17.88 24.81 -2.36
C PHE A 624 -18.76 23.70 -1.75
N GLY A 625 -18.67 22.46 -2.26
CA GLY A 625 -19.39 21.30 -1.71
C GLY A 625 -18.67 20.57 -0.56
N GLY A 626 -17.45 21.00 -0.17
CA GLY A 626 -16.59 20.23 0.73
C GLY A 626 -16.24 20.87 2.08
N VAL A 627 -16.02 22.18 2.16
CA VAL A 627 -15.63 22.85 3.42
C VAL A 627 -16.11 24.31 3.40
N GLY A 628 -16.88 24.73 4.41
CA GLY A 628 -17.01 26.15 4.77
C GLY A 628 -17.72 27.09 3.78
N GLY A 629 -18.88 26.72 3.24
CA GLY A 629 -19.71 27.62 2.43
C GLY A 629 -20.50 28.64 3.27
N ALA A 630 -19.85 29.67 3.78
CA ALA A 630 -20.56 30.81 4.39
C ALA A 630 -19.91 32.19 4.20
N ALA A 631 -18.64 32.26 3.81
CA ALA A 631 -17.98 33.56 3.64
C ALA A 631 -18.41 34.33 2.36
N VAL A 632 -19.20 33.72 1.46
CA VAL A 632 -19.52 34.32 0.14
C VAL A 632 -20.95 34.89 0.05
N SER A 633 -21.82 34.65 1.04
CA SER A 633 -23.16 35.27 1.06
C SER A 633 -23.15 36.76 1.48
N GLY A 634 -21.97 37.35 1.69
CA GLY A 634 -21.77 38.78 1.91
C GLY A 634 -21.49 39.59 0.64
N ALA A 635 -21.25 38.95 -0.51
CA ALA A 635 -21.16 39.65 -1.80
C ALA A 635 -22.58 39.92 -2.33
N VAL A 636 -23.29 40.79 -1.64
CA VAL A 636 -24.32 41.63 -2.26
C VAL A 636 -23.63 42.29 -3.45
N ILE A 637 -24.12 42.01 -4.65
CA ILE A 637 -23.82 42.83 -5.81
C ILE A 637 -24.43 44.21 -5.52
N TYR A 638 -23.68 45.05 -4.80
CA TYR A 638 -23.79 46.50 -4.89
C TYR A 638 -23.24 46.82 -6.28
N THR A 639 -24.10 46.78 -7.30
CA THR A 639 -23.87 47.60 -8.48
C THR A 639 -24.04 49.04 -8.02
N ASP A 640 -22.91 49.72 -7.83
CA ASP A 640 -22.88 51.17 -7.77
C ASP A 640 -23.68 51.71 -8.96
N ALA A 641 -24.78 52.40 -8.63
CA ALA A 641 -25.35 53.41 -9.50
C ALA A 641 -24.31 54.52 -9.62
N VAL A 642 -23.43 54.42 -10.62
CA VAL A 642 -22.72 55.59 -11.13
C VAL A 642 -23.77 56.39 -11.89
N GLU A 643 -24.39 57.33 -11.18
CA GLU A 643 -25.07 58.47 -11.78
C GLU A 643 -24.09 59.15 -12.74
N SER A 644 -24.48 59.19 -14.00
CA SER A 644 -23.92 60.08 -14.99
C SER A 644 -24.22 61.52 -14.58
N GLU A 645 -23.27 62.20 -13.95
CA GLU A 645 -23.22 63.66 -14.01
C GLU A 645 -22.48 64.10 -15.28
N ASP A 646 -23.27 64.76 -16.11
CA ASP A 646 -23.01 65.63 -17.25
C ASP A 646 -21.58 66.19 -17.46
N SER A 647 -21.17 66.12 -18.74
CA SER A 647 -20.46 67.14 -19.53
C SER A 647 -19.83 68.36 -18.83
N GLU A 648 -18.50 68.48 -18.84
CA GLU A 648 -17.67 69.34 -19.72
C GLU A 648 -16.17 69.15 -19.43
#